data_AF-A0AAE1C2U2-F1
#
_entry.id   AF-A0AAE1C2U2-F1
#
_cell.length_a   1.000
_cell.length_b   1.000
_cell.length_c   1.000
_cell.angle_alpha   90.00
_cell.angle_beta   90.00
_cell.angle_gamma   90.00
#
_symmetry.space_group_name_H-M   'P 1'
#
loop_
_entity.id
_entity.type
_entity.pdbx_description
1 polymer ?
#
loop_
_entity_poly.entity_id
_entity_poly.type
_entity_poly.pdbx_seq_one_letter_code
_entity_poly.pdbx_strand_id
1 'polypeptide(L)'
;MDGNRRYARTHKLETVEGHHLGFEALARILEVCYKSGVKVVTIYAFSIENFKRSKYEVDGLMDMAKTKLVQMSQHGELFDRYGASVRILGDKSLVREDVLEQVDRAVEMTRHNDQAVLNVCFPYTSREEITRSIRETVAEFSTATQRPRGQRGFSETHVLRNLRRRQLSSVAEEDKPDKERMLDLLDHGQEVDSSEMSDQDLDASSTLQVESSQTSHSPSPTLKPLAGDNSSSERNRQHYPDPETLTEDHLDKNTYTFPAPPLDLLVRTSGVSRLSDFMLWQCHEETEIKFLDCLWPEFDLYQFLPTLLEWQWRQRREAAEEIAVPDHMRASQWTYSHGGIDKNLKLNPKASLPKNAKSLRAGQTLVKVAYACPNPIDYKLADNVPFIFSKPATPCLDYSGIVVESKLGHLKTGELVFGKTEPPSCGALGEYIVVGKEGCVPVPNDVSLKDAACVGVVGLTAYQCIVPYAKKGDKVFINGGSGGTGTFMIQIAKAVGCHVTTTCSGPNVELCKSLGADEVVDYKTTDILKKLTSSGHNYDLIVDTVFATPALYWNAHKYLKPTTGRFVTIAGTPSISFIIDFLKVLVWPSVLGGGQRTFTFVTANTNPTHYAEIAKWMEEGKVKAVIEKEFELEDADKAFAHLKSGRTKGKVVVKVCEEEPTRPE
;
A
#
# COMPACT_ATOMS: atom_id res chain seq x y z
N MET A 1 5.60 7.28 37.31
CA MET A 1 5.53 6.85 38.72
C MET A 1 5.21 8.04 39.62
N ASP A 2 3.99 8.60 39.51
CA ASP A 2 3.61 9.83 40.23
C ASP A 2 2.91 9.50 41.57
N GLY A 3 3.10 10.36 42.58
CA GLY A 3 2.44 10.23 43.88
C GLY A 3 3.31 9.79 45.05
N ASN A 4 4.58 9.41 44.86
CA ASN A 4 5.47 8.95 45.95
C ASN A 4 5.56 9.96 47.12
N ARG A 5 5.81 11.24 46.81
CA ARG A 5 5.89 12.31 47.83
C ARG A 5 4.55 12.56 48.52
N ARG A 6 3.44 12.50 47.77
CA ARG A 6 2.08 12.67 48.32
C ARG A 6 1.77 11.52 49.28
N TYR A 7 2.10 10.29 48.88
CA TYR A 7 1.91 9.09 49.69
C TYR A 7 2.65 9.21 51.02
N ALA A 8 3.93 9.61 51.00
CA ALA A 8 4.72 9.84 52.21
C ALA A 8 4.08 10.87 53.14
N ARG A 9 3.64 12.02 52.61
CA ARG A 9 2.99 13.08 53.40
C ARG A 9 1.69 12.61 54.04
N THR A 10 0.83 11.93 53.28
CA THR A 10 -0.45 11.41 53.78
C THR A 10 -0.25 10.34 54.87
N HIS A 11 0.80 9.52 54.75
CA HIS A 11 1.12 8.45 55.70
C HIS A 11 2.10 8.87 56.81
N LYS A 12 2.45 10.17 56.90
CA LYS A 12 3.40 10.72 57.87
C LYS A 12 4.78 10.04 57.86
N LEU A 13 5.23 9.64 56.67
CA LEU A 13 6.55 9.07 56.42
C LEU A 13 7.50 10.14 55.91
N GLU A 14 8.81 9.88 56.01
CA GLU A 14 9.79 10.70 55.31
C GLU A 14 9.64 10.57 53.80
N THR A 15 9.98 11.62 53.05
CA THR A 15 9.82 11.63 51.59
C THR A 15 10.64 10.52 50.92
N VAL A 16 11.84 10.24 51.43
CA VAL A 16 12.73 9.18 50.93
C VAL A 16 12.05 7.81 51.08
N GLU A 17 11.37 7.57 52.20
CA GLU A 17 10.67 6.30 52.45
C GLU A 17 9.51 6.07 51.46
N GLY A 18 8.76 7.12 51.13
CA GLY A 18 7.71 7.02 50.10
C GLY A 18 8.26 6.65 48.72
N HIS A 19 9.48 7.11 48.39
CA HIS A 19 10.16 6.68 47.15
C HIS A 19 10.67 5.24 47.23
N HIS A 20 11.10 4.78 48.41
CA HIS A 20 11.50 3.38 48.61
C HIS A 20 10.32 2.42 48.36
N LEU A 21 9.17 2.69 48.97
CA LEU A 21 7.94 1.92 48.74
C LEU A 21 7.49 1.97 47.27
N GLY A 22 7.67 3.10 46.60
CA GLY A 22 7.43 3.22 45.16
C GLY A 22 8.32 2.30 44.33
N PHE A 23 9.58 2.10 44.72
CA PHE A 23 10.46 1.16 44.03
C PHE A 23 10.03 -0.30 44.23
N GLU A 24 9.54 -0.67 45.42
CA GLU A 24 9.01 -2.02 45.64
C GLU A 24 7.75 -2.29 44.80
N ALA A 25 6.87 -1.28 44.67
CA ALA A 25 5.73 -1.36 43.76
C ALA A 25 6.16 -1.58 42.31
N LEU A 26 7.20 -0.86 41.86
CA LEU A 26 7.78 -1.06 40.53
C LEU A 26 8.24 -2.50 40.30
N ALA A 27 9.02 -3.07 41.23
CA ALA A 27 9.53 -4.43 41.08
C ALA A 27 8.40 -5.47 40.94
N ARG A 28 7.33 -5.33 41.74
CA ARG A 28 6.14 -6.20 41.65
C ARG A 28 5.45 -6.08 40.30
N ILE A 29 5.24 -4.86 39.81
CA ILE A 29 4.55 -4.62 38.53
C ILE A 29 5.38 -5.11 37.35
N LEU A 30 6.70 -4.91 37.37
CA LEU A 30 7.60 -5.44 36.33
C LEU A 30 7.52 -6.96 36.23
N GLU A 31 7.51 -7.67 37.36
CA GLU A 31 7.36 -9.13 37.36
C GLU A 31 6.04 -9.56 36.70
N VAL A 32 4.94 -8.84 36.97
CA VAL A 32 3.64 -9.11 36.34
C VAL A 32 3.70 -8.83 34.84
N CYS A 33 4.24 -7.68 34.41
CA CYS A 33 4.40 -7.33 33.01
C CYS A 33 5.15 -8.43 32.24
N TYR A 34 6.30 -8.89 32.74
CA TYR A 34 7.09 -9.91 32.06
C TYR A 34 6.41 -11.28 32.05
N LYS A 35 5.72 -11.67 33.15
CA LYS A 35 4.90 -12.91 33.15
C LYS A 35 3.73 -12.85 32.18
N SER A 36 3.17 -11.65 31.96
CA SER A 36 2.10 -11.42 30.98
C SER A 36 2.60 -11.31 29.54
N GLY A 37 3.91 -11.40 29.30
CA GLY A 37 4.51 -11.36 27.95
C GLY A 37 4.77 -9.94 27.41
N VAL A 38 4.70 -8.91 28.26
CA VAL A 38 5.00 -7.52 27.85
C VAL A 38 6.47 -7.42 27.45
N LYS A 39 6.71 -6.94 26.23
CA LYS A 39 8.06 -6.87 25.62
C LYS A 39 8.83 -5.61 26.00
N VAL A 40 8.16 -4.48 26.14
CA VAL A 40 8.81 -3.21 26.45
C VAL A 40 8.06 -2.53 27.59
N VAL A 41 8.78 -2.15 28.64
CA VAL A 41 8.25 -1.35 29.75
C VAL A 41 9.06 -0.07 29.85
N THR A 42 8.39 1.09 29.82
CA THR A 42 9.02 2.39 29.99
C THR A 42 8.59 3.02 31.30
N ILE A 43 9.56 3.38 32.15
CA ILE A 43 9.33 4.04 33.43
C ILE A 43 9.88 5.46 33.43
N TYR A 44 9.05 6.36 33.93
CA TYR A 44 9.35 7.78 34.03
C TYR A 44 9.86 8.09 35.45
N ALA A 45 11.18 8.09 35.61
CA ALA A 45 11.82 8.07 36.93
C ALA A 45 12.27 9.45 37.43
N PHE A 46 12.95 10.25 36.60
CA PHE A 46 13.45 11.57 37.01
C PHE A 46 13.42 12.55 35.85
N SER A 47 12.63 13.62 35.99
CA SER A 47 12.52 14.67 34.95
C SER A 47 13.62 15.72 35.14
N ILE A 48 14.08 16.34 34.06
CA ILE A 48 15.00 17.51 34.13
C ILE A 48 14.37 18.63 34.97
N GLU A 49 13.04 18.75 35.00
CA GLU A 49 12.37 19.74 35.86
C GLU A 49 12.57 19.47 37.35
N ASN A 50 12.96 18.25 37.75
CA ASN A 50 13.21 17.93 39.15
C ASN A 50 14.50 18.58 39.68
N PHE A 51 15.41 19.03 38.82
CA PHE A 51 16.55 19.85 39.23
C PHE A 51 16.16 21.23 39.79
N LYS A 52 14.92 21.68 39.59
CA LYS A 52 14.38 22.90 40.23
C LYS A 52 14.08 22.72 41.73
N ARG A 53 14.17 21.50 42.26
CA ARG A 53 13.95 21.18 43.68
C ARG A 53 15.17 21.54 44.52
N SER A 54 15.08 21.42 45.85
CA SER A 54 16.21 21.71 46.73
C SER A 54 17.36 20.74 46.48
N LYS A 55 18.60 21.22 46.61
CA LYS A 55 19.81 20.40 46.42
C LYS A 55 19.79 19.14 47.30
N TYR A 56 19.36 19.27 48.56
CA TYR A 56 19.20 18.14 49.48
C TYR A 56 18.25 17.06 48.94
N GLU A 57 17.14 17.46 48.32
CA GLU A 57 16.19 16.50 47.75
C GLU A 57 16.74 15.83 46.48
N VAL A 58 17.36 16.62 45.59
CA VAL A 58 17.99 16.09 44.38
C VAL A 58 19.09 15.10 44.74
N ASP A 59 19.93 15.44 45.72
CA ASP A 59 21.01 14.58 46.16
C ASP A 59 20.49 13.27 46.77
N GLY A 60 19.43 13.34 47.59
CA GLY A 60 18.78 12.15 48.13
C GLY A 60 18.16 11.24 47.05
N LEU A 61 17.58 11.81 45.99
CA LEU A 61 17.03 11.03 44.87
C LEU A 61 18.14 10.34 44.06
N MET A 62 19.27 11.02 43.85
CA MET A 62 20.45 10.46 43.18
C MET A 62 21.09 9.34 44.01
N ASP A 63 21.21 9.51 45.33
CA ASP A 63 21.73 8.47 46.25
C ASP A 63 20.84 7.24 46.27
N MET A 64 19.52 7.44 46.23
CA MET A 64 18.56 6.35 46.10
C MET A 64 18.68 5.66 44.73
N ALA A 65 18.77 6.42 43.63
CA ALA A 65 18.97 5.85 42.30
C ALA A 65 20.25 5.01 42.25
N LYS A 66 21.36 5.51 42.80
CA LYS A 66 22.61 4.76 42.95
C LYS A 66 22.40 3.44 43.70
N THR A 67 21.77 3.50 44.88
CA THR A 67 21.53 2.33 45.73
C THR A 67 20.70 1.28 44.99
N LYS A 68 19.67 1.69 44.24
CA LYS A 68 18.81 0.78 43.50
C LYS A 68 19.47 0.21 42.25
N LEU A 69 20.25 1.00 41.51
CA LEU A 69 21.07 0.51 40.38
C LEU A 69 22.13 -0.50 40.84
N VAL A 70 22.73 -0.27 42.01
CA VAL A 70 23.64 -1.24 42.65
C VAL A 70 22.88 -2.53 43.00
N GLN A 71 21.71 -2.44 43.62
CA GLN A 71 20.88 -3.62 43.93
C GLN A 71 20.50 -4.39 42.67
N MET A 72 20.11 -3.71 41.60
CA MET A 72 19.82 -4.32 40.29
C MET A 72 21.06 -5.01 39.71
N SER A 73 22.24 -4.40 39.84
CA SER A 73 23.52 -4.93 39.35
C SER A 73 24.09 -6.06 40.22
N GLN A 74 23.65 -6.21 41.47
CA GLN A 74 24.09 -7.27 42.38
C GLN A 74 23.12 -8.46 42.39
N HIS A 75 21.83 -8.20 42.18
CA HIS A 75 20.75 -9.18 42.16
C HIS A 75 20.08 -9.23 40.77
N GLY A 76 20.90 -9.39 39.72
CA GLY A 76 20.46 -9.45 38.31
C GLY A 76 19.51 -10.60 37.98
N GLU A 77 19.23 -11.51 38.92
CA GLU A 77 18.37 -12.67 38.74
C GLU A 77 16.98 -12.33 38.17
N LEU A 78 16.41 -11.16 38.48
CA LEU A 78 15.10 -10.78 37.94
C LEU A 78 15.17 -10.57 36.42
N PHE A 79 16.17 -9.80 35.96
CA PHE A 79 16.32 -9.47 34.55
C PHE A 79 16.75 -10.68 33.74
N ASP A 80 17.68 -11.47 34.26
CA ASP A 80 18.16 -12.69 33.60
C ASP A 80 17.06 -13.77 33.55
N ARG A 81 16.22 -13.88 34.59
CA ARG A 81 15.09 -14.82 34.62
C ARG A 81 14.05 -14.55 33.53
N TYR A 82 13.84 -13.29 33.17
CA TYR A 82 12.87 -12.88 32.16
C TYR A 82 13.52 -12.46 30.83
N GLY A 83 14.84 -12.57 30.71
CA GLY A 83 15.59 -12.11 29.53
C GLY A 83 15.36 -10.64 29.23
N ALA A 84 15.29 -9.78 30.25
CA ALA A 84 15.06 -8.34 30.10
C ALA A 84 16.38 -7.53 30.09
N SER A 85 16.57 -6.65 29.11
CA SER A 85 17.67 -5.68 29.07
C SER A 85 17.25 -4.32 29.62
N VAL A 86 18.15 -3.62 30.30
CA VAL A 86 17.89 -2.29 30.87
C VAL A 86 18.50 -1.21 29.98
N ARG A 87 17.73 -0.16 29.69
CA ARG A 87 18.15 1.03 28.94
C ARG A 87 17.87 2.28 29.77
N ILE A 88 18.87 3.15 29.92
CA ILE A 88 18.67 4.47 30.54
C ILE A 88 18.49 5.51 29.44
N LEU A 89 17.34 6.18 29.45
CA LEU A 89 16.92 7.15 28.43
C LEU A 89 16.97 8.57 29.00
N GLY A 90 17.56 9.51 28.28
CA GLY A 90 17.66 10.92 28.71
C GLY A 90 19.07 11.48 28.63
N ASP A 91 19.25 12.67 29.22
CA ASP A 91 20.51 13.40 29.20
C ASP A 91 21.44 12.96 30.34
N LYS A 92 22.33 12.02 30.01
CA LYS A 92 23.35 11.47 30.92
C LYS A 92 24.32 12.54 31.44
N SER A 93 24.49 13.68 30.77
CA SER A 93 25.42 14.74 31.20
C SER A 93 24.97 15.44 32.50
N LEU A 94 23.69 15.30 32.86
CA LEU A 94 23.11 15.85 34.08
C LEU A 94 23.18 14.88 35.26
N VAL A 95 23.69 13.67 35.07
CA VAL A 95 23.77 12.63 36.11
C VAL A 95 25.07 12.79 36.90
N ARG A 96 25.01 12.57 38.22
CA ARG A 96 26.21 12.56 39.07
C ARG A 96 27.13 11.41 38.66
N GLU A 97 28.43 11.66 38.56
CA GLU A 97 29.41 10.70 38.04
C GLU A 97 29.35 9.31 38.72
N ASP A 98 29.16 9.28 40.02
CA ASP A 98 29.07 8.06 40.82
C ASP A 98 27.77 7.27 40.61
N VAL A 99 26.71 7.91 40.09
CA VAL A 99 25.46 7.28 39.65
C VAL A 99 25.62 6.79 38.20
N LEU A 100 26.31 7.56 37.35
CA LEU A 100 26.56 7.21 35.95
C LEU A 100 27.36 5.92 35.83
N GLU A 101 28.36 5.72 36.69
CA GLU A 101 29.12 4.45 36.76
C GLU A 101 28.20 3.25 37.02
N GLN A 102 27.18 3.41 37.88
CA GLN A 102 26.22 2.34 38.18
C GLN A 102 25.19 2.15 37.07
N VAL A 103 24.82 3.22 36.36
CA VAL A 103 24.00 3.16 35.16
C VAL A 103 24.69 2.30 34.09
N ASP A 104 25.94 2.62 33.76
CA ASP A 104 26.65 1.92 32.68
C ASP A 104 26.91 0.45 33.05
N ARG A 105 27.16 0.17 34.33
CA ARG A 105 27.26 -1.21 34.84
C ARG A 105 25.95 -1.99 34.67
N ALA A 106 24.80 -1.41 35.03
CA ALA A 106 23.51 -2.07 34.92
C ALA A 106 23.11 -2.35 33.46
N VAL A 107 23.39 -1.39 32.56
CA VAL A 107 23.14 -1.53 31.12
C VAL A 107 24.02 -2.62 30.53
N GLU A 108 25.34 -2.61 30.80
CA GLU A 108 26.26 -3.59 30.22
C GLU A 108 25.97 -5.01 30.73
N MET A 109 25.67 -5.17 32.02
CA MET A 109 25.32 -6.47 32.59
C MET A 109 24.10 -7.11 31.92
N THR A 110 23.09 -6.31 31.56
CA THR A 110 21.83 -6.80 31.01
C THR A 110 21.77 -6.74 29.48
N ARG A 111 22.84 -6.32 28.81
CA ARG A 111 22.90 -6.13 27.34
C ARG A 111 22.65 -7.41 26.54
N HIS A 112 22.98 -8.56 27.10
CA HIS A 112 22.86 -9.86 26.45
C HIS A 112 21.41 -10.38 26.41
N ASN A 113 20.50 -9.73 27.15
CA ASN A 113 19.10 -10.12 27.26
C ASN A 113 18.27 -9.52 26.11
N ASP A 114 17.56 -10.36 25.35
CA ASP A 114 16.86 -9.99 24.12
C ASP A 114 15.34 -10.23 24.14
N GLN A 115 14.79 -10.76 25.25
CA GLN A 115 13.39 -11.15 25.35
C GLN A 115 12.46 -10.00 25.72
N ALA A 116 12.95 -9.04 26.51
CA ALA A 116 12.22 -7.86 26.95
C ALA A 116 13.16 -6.66 27.19
N VAL A 117 12.59 -5.46 27.30
CA VAL A 117 13.33 -4.21 27.52
C VAL A 117 12.69 -3.40 28.65
N LEU A 118 13.50 -2.92 29.59
CA LEU A 118 13.14 -1.90 30.57
C LEU A 118 13.81 -0.58 30.21
N ASN A 119 13.02 0.37 29.72
CA ASN A 119 13.46 1.74 29.51
C ASN A 119 13.25 2.56 30.78
N VAL A 120 14.29 3.21 31.29
CA VAL A 120 14.25 4.06 32.48
C VAL A 120 14.59 5.49 32.07
N CYS A 121 13.60 6.38 32.12
CA CYS A 121 13.78 7.78 31.73
C CYS A 121 14.40 8.57 32.89
N PHE A 122 15.67 8.96 32.74
CA PHE A 122 16.51 9.51 33.79
C PHE A 122 17.81 10.17 33.25
N PRO A 123 18.01 11.49 33.41
CA PRO A 123 17.06 12.61 33.45
C PRO A 123 16.47 12.90 32.08
N TYR A 124 15.16 13.13 31.98
CA TYR A 124 14.49 13.32 30.68
C TYR A 124 13.48 14.47 30.69
N THR A 125 13.16 14.98 29.50
CA THR A 125 11.86 15.63 29.20
C THR A 125 11.52 15.37 27.73
N SER A 126 10.23 15.36 27.39
CA SER A 126 9.76 15.25 26.00
C SER A 126 10.32 16.37 25.12
N ARG A 127 10.34 17.60 25.64
CA ARG A 127 10.90 18.75 24.93
C ARG A 127 12.37 18.53 24.57
N GLU A 128 13.17 18.05 25.51
CA GLU A 128 14.59 17.82 25.25
C GLU A 128 14.80 16.67 24.27
N GLU A 129 14.05 15.58 24.37
CA GLU A 129 14.12 14.47 23.40
C GLU A 129 13.83 14.94 21.97
N ILE A 130 12.72 15.64 21.75
CA ILE A 130 12.33 16.14 20.43
C ILE A 130 13.37 17.14 19.91
N THR A 131 13.82 18.07 20.77
CA THR A 131 14.83 19.06 20.38
C THR A 131 16.15 18.39 20.01
N ARG A 132 16.56 17.36 20.76
CA ARG A 132 17.75 16.57 20.47
C ARG A 132 17.60 15.81 19.17
N SER A 133 16.50 15.08 18.97
CA SER A 133 16.24 14.33 17.73
C SER A 133 16.37 15.23 16.51
N ILE A 134 15.70 16.39 16.50
CA ILE A 134 15.81 17.37 15.42
C ILE A 134 17.25 17.84 15.23
N ARG A 135 17.97 18.16 16.31
CA ARG A 135 19.35 18.64 16.25
C ARG A 135 20.30 17.59 15.67
N GLU A 136 20.15 16.33 16.08
CA GLU A 136 20.96 15.21 15.59
C GLU A 136 20.63 14.92 14.12
N THR A 137 19.35 14.90 13.72
CA THR A 137 18.96 14.73 12.31
C THR A 137 19.52 15.87 11.44
N VAL A 138 19.45 17.12 11.92
CA VAL A 138 20.08 18.25 11.21
C VAL A 138 21.59 18.08 11.13
N ALA A 139 22.25 17.64 12.20
CA ALA A 139 23.70 17.40 12.21
C ALA A 139 24.09 16.28 11.23
N GLU A 140 23.31 15.21 11.14
CA GLU A 140 23.52 14.11 10.18
C GLU A 140 23.42 14.60 8.73
N PHE A 141 22.37 15.35 8.39
CA PHE A 141 22.18 15.92 7.05
C PHE A 141 23.15 17.07 6.74
N SER A 142 23.72 17.70 7.77
CA SER A 142 24.74 18.76 7.63
C SER A 142 26.17 18.22 7.65
N THR A 143 26.36 16.90 7.84
CA THR A 143 27.68 16.27 7.85
C THR A 143 27.96 15.63 6.49
N ALA A 144 29.14 15.93 5.93
CA ALA A 144 29.55 15.40 4.63
C ALA A 144 29.69 13.87 4.68
N THR A 145 28.90 13.16 3.88
CA THR A 145 28.97 11.71 3.77
C THR A 145 30.15 11.31 2.89
N GLN A 146 31.01 10.41 3.38
CA GLN A 146 32.00 9.77 2.52
C GLN A 146 31.28 8.76 1.62
N ARG A 147 31.52 8.83 0.30
CA ARG A 147 30.97 7.83 -0.63
C ARG A 147 31.38 6.41 -0.18
N PRO A 148 30.46 5.44 -0.10
CA PRO A 148 30.85 4.05 -0.05
C PRO A 148 31.67 3.73 -1.31
N ARG A 149 32.89 3.22 -1.14
CA ARG A 149 33.69 2.71 -2.26
C ARG A 149 32.96 1.49 -2.84
N GLY A 150 32.15 1.67 -3.88
CA GLY A 150 31.74 0.54 -4.73
C GLY A 150 30.30 0.42 -5.19
N GLN A 151 29.47 1.47 -5.21
CA GLN A 151 28.19 1.40 -5.95
C GLN A 151 27.96 2.65 -6.80
N ARG A 152 28.07 2.49 -8.11
CA ARG A 152 27.55 3.46 -9.08
C ARG A 152 26.04 3.27 -9.18
N GLY A 153 25.28 4.04 -8.41
CA GLY A 153 23.85 4.21 -8.61
C GLY A 153 23.59 4.89 -9.97
N PHE A 154 22.68 4.32 -10.75
CA PHE A 154 22.25 4.86 -12.04
C PHE A 154 21.50 6.18 -11.80
N SER A 155 21.99 7.28 -12.38
CA SER A 155 21.38 8.61 -12.26
C SER A 155 20.69 8.99 -13.57
N GLU A 156 19.35 9.10 -13.52
CA GLU A 156 18.52 9.58 -14.65
C GLU A 156 18.92 10.99 -15.10
N THR A 157 19.41 11.82 -14.17
CA THR A 157 19.95 13.15 -14.46
C THR A 157 21.16 13.12 -15.40
N HIS A 158 21.98 12.06 -15.36
CA HIS A 158 23.08 11.86 -16.30
C HIS A 158 22.59 11.48 -17.71
N VAL A 159 21.51 10.72 -17.80
CA VAL A 159 20.87 10.32 -19.08
C VAL A 159 20.17 11.51 -19.72
N LEU A 160 19.41 12.30 -18.94
CA LEU A 160 18.76 13.53 -19.39
C LEU A 160 19.75 14.62 -19.83
N ARG A 161 20.89 14.73 -19.14
CA ARG A 161 21.96 15.68 -19.52
C ARG A 161 22.63 15.27 -20.84
N ASN A 162 22.85 13.97 -21.05
CA ASN A 162 23.41 13.45 -22.30
C ASN A 162 22.40 13.50 -23.46
N LEU A 163 21.11 13.33 -23.19
CA LEU A 163 20.03 13.53 -24.17
C LEU A 163 19.90 15.00 -24.60
N ARG A 164 19.92 15.94 -23.65
CA ARG A 164 19.96 17.39 -23.95
C ARG A 164 21.21 17.78 -24.72
N ARG A 165 22.38 17.20 -24.40
CA ARG A 165 23.64 17.48 -25.11
C ARG A 165 23.61 16.97 -26.57
N ARG A 166 22.95 15.83 -26.82
CA ARG A 166 22.75 15.28 -28.18
C ARG A 166 21.75 16.09 -29.01
N GLN A 167 20.70 16.64 -28.40
CA GLN A 167 19.75 17.55 -29.08
C GLN A 167 20.35 18.92 -29.38
N LEU A 168 21.27 19.42 -28.55
CA LEU A 168 21.96 20.70 -28.79
C LEU A 168 23.10 20.59 -29.81
N SER A 169 23.67 19.40 -30.01
CA SER A 169 24.68 19.15 -31.05
C SER A 169 24.10 18.91 -32.45
N SER A 170 22.79 18.71 -32.59
CA SER A 170 22.14 18.49 -33.90
C SER A 170 21.54 19.75 -34.53
N VAL A 171 21.78 20.94 -33.98
CA VAL A 171 21.24 22.22 -34.48
C VAL A 171 22.33 23.30 -34.57
N ALA A 172 23.59 22.91 -34.73
CA ALA A 172 24.72 23.84 -34.81
C ALA A 172 25.64 23.55 -36.00
N GLU A 173 25.08 23.43 -37.20
CA GLU A 173 25.74 23.80 -38.44
C GLU A 173 24.70 24.52 -39.31
N GLU A 174 24.78 25.86 -39.34
CA GLU A 174 24.57 26.75 -40.50
C GLU A 174 24.30 28.20 -40.04
N ASP A 175 25.21 29.08 -40.48
CA ASP A 175 25.14 30.53 -40.74
C ASP A 175 24.75 31.60 -39.69
N LYS A 176 25.68 32.56 -39.56
CA LYS A 176 25.49 34.00 -39.19
C LYS A 176 25.38 34.82 -40.50
N PRO A 177 25.05 36.15 -40.53
CA PRO A 177 24.75 37.12 -39.47
C PRO A 177 23.50 38.02 -39.74
N ASP A 178 23.09 38.86 -38.77
CA ASP A 178 23.02 40.34 -38.85
C ASP A 178 21.98 40.99 -37.92
N LYS A 179 22.30 42.24 -37.55
CA LYS A 179 21.65 43.15 -36.59
C LYS A 179 20.31 43.73 -37.07
N GLU A 180 19.58 44.27 -36.09
CA GLU A 180 18.49 45.28 -36.16
C GLU A 180 17.08 44.82 -36.59
N ARG A 181 16.15 44.82 -35.63
CA ARG A 181 15.01 45.77 -35.59
C ARG A 181 14.22 45.67 -34.28
N MET A 182 13.97 46.84 -33.74
CA MET A 182 13.08 47.15 -32.61
C MET A 182 11.66 47.40 -33.16
N LEU A 183 10.66 47.38 -32.25
CA LEU A 183 9.31 47.98 -32.36
C LEU A 183 8.18 47.10 -32.94
N ASP A 184 7.17 46.77 -32.12
CA ASP A 184 5.89 47.51 -32.00
C ASP A 184 4.86 46.72 -31.16
N LEU A 185 4.37 47.27 -30.03
CA LEU A 185 3.07 47.97 -29.80
C LEU A 185 1.99 47.02 -29.22
N LEU A 186 1.60 47.19 -27.94
CA LEU A 186 0.47 47.98 -27.39
C LEU A 186 -0.88 47.25 -27.39
N ASP A 187 -1.53 47.26 -26.22
CA ASP A 187 -2.97 47.48 -25.91
C ASP A 187 -3.37 46.71 -24.64
N HIS A 188 -4.16 47.20 -23.67
CA HIS A 188 -4.92 48.43 -23.45
C HIS A 188 -5.45 48.40 -21.99
N GLY A 189 -5.36 49.52 -21.25
CA GLY A 189 -6.42 50.13 -20.40
C GLY A 189 -7.10 49.34 -19.25
N GLN A 190 -7.54 49.90 -18.12
CA GLN A 190 -7.69 51.25 -17.56
C GLN A 190 -7.89 51.12 -16.03
N GLU A 191 -7.35 52.11 -15.29
CA GLU A 191 -7.86 52.93 -14.16
C GLU A 191 -9.06 52.43 -13.30
N VAL A 192 -9.17 52.73 -11.99
CA VAL A 192 -9.53 54.06 -11.40
C VAL A 192 -9.41 54.02 -9.86
N ASP A 193 -8.75 55.04 -9.27
CA ASP A 193 -8.97 55.83 -8.01
C ASP A 193 -9.32 55.16 -6.65
N SER A 194 -9.04 55.70 -5.44
CA SER A 194 -8.73 57.08 -4.98
C SER A 194 -8.25 57.11 -3.50
N SER A 195 -7.26 57.99 -3.21
CA SER A 195 -7.08 58.94 -2.07
C SER A 195 -7.29 58.57 -0.58
N GLU A 196 -6.25 58.73 0.28
CA GLU A 196 -6.08 59.78 1.36
C GLU A 196 -6.73 59.41 2.72
N MET A 197 -6.28 59.73 3.96
CA MET A 197 -5.25 60.59 4.58
C MET A 197 -5.21 60.30 6.13
N SER A 198 -4.08 60.61 6.82
CA SER A 198 -3.83 61.13 8.23
C SER A 198 -4.81 60.88 9.41
N ASP A 199 -4.52 60.93 10.72
CA ASP A 199 -3.38 61.16 11.63
C ASP A 199 -3.87 60.85 13.09
N GLN A 200 -2.94 60.48 13.98
CA GLN A 200 -2.80 60.82 15.43
C GLN A 200 -3.84 60.53 16.56
N ASP A 201 -3.28 59.90 17.62
CA ASP A 201 -3.32 60.20 19.08
C ASP A 201 -4.34 59.62 20.11
N LEU A 202 -3.73 58.91 21.09
CA LEU A 202 -3.88 58.88 22.58
C LEU A 202 -4.93 58.03 23.33
N ASP A 203 -4.37 57.16 24.19
CA ASP A 203 -4.73 56.69 25.56
C ASP A 203 -6.13 56.13 25.92
N ALA A 204 -6.18 54.87 26.38
CA ALA A 204 -6.48 54.48 27.78
C ALA A 204 -6.97 53.01 27.95
N SER A 205 -6.25 52.27 28.79
CA SER A 205 -6.62 51.15 29.69
C SER A 205 -7.73 50.12 29.36
N SER A 206 -7.34 48.85 29.60
CA SER A 206 -8.14 47.73 30.12
C SER A 206 -9.24 47.11 29.24
N THR A 207 -9.04 45.86 28.82
CA THR A 207 -9.69 44.64 29.38
C THR A 207 -9.59 43.50 28.35
N LEU A 208 -9.24 42.32 28.87
CA LEU A 208 -9.25 40.98 28.27
C LEU A 208 -10.17 40.80 27.04
N GLN A 209 -9.59 40.44 25.89
CA GLN A 209 -10.24 39.57 24.91
C GLN A 209 -9.25 38.61 24.26
N VAL A 210 -9.80 37.43 24.00
CA VAL A 210 -9.24 36.22 23.41
C VAL A 210 -9.30 36.35 21.88
N GLU A 211 -8.37 35.63 21.23
CA GLU A 211 -8.34 35.16 19.83
C GLU A 211 -7.53 35.91 18.75
N SER A 212 -6.67 35.10 18.13
CA SER A 212 -6.03 35.21 16.81
C SER A 212 -4.91 36.25 16.63
N SER A 213 -3.67 35.76 16.52
CA SER A 213 -2.63 36.46 15.75
C SER A 213 -1.96 35.47 14.81
N GLN A 214 -2.28 35.69 13.53
CA GLN A 214 -1.57 35.22 12.37
C GLN A 214 -0.10 35.66 12.50
N THR A 215 0.83 34.72 12.37
CA THR A 215 2.25 35.03 12.28
C THR A 215 2.53 35.75 10.96
N SER A 216 2.93 37.00 11.06
CA SER A 216 3.48 37.81 9.99
C SER A 216 4.73 37.14 9.40
N HIS A 217 4.66 36.75 8.13
CA HIS A 217 5.82 36.35 7.34
C HIS A 217 6.75 37.55 7.17
N SER A 218 7.78 37.63 8.00
CA SER A 218 9.01 38.36 7.65
C SER A 218 9.85 37.43 6.77
N PRO A 219 10.22 37.79 5.53
CA PRO A 219 11.12 36.98 4.74
C PRO A 219 12.49 36.98 5.43
N SER A 220 12.98 35.79 5.76
CA SER A 220 14.35 35.58 6.24
C SER A 220 15.35 36.16 5.23
N PRO A 221 16.47 36.76 5.67
CA PRO A 221 17.42 37.36 4.75
C PRO A 221 18.03 36.25 3.89
N THR A 222 17.91 36.40 2.57
CA THR A 222 18.49 35.50 1.59
C THR A 222 20.01 35.58 1.69
N LEU A 223 20.66 34.52 2.20
CA LEU A 223 22.11 34.38 2.16
C LEU A 223 22.56 34.31 0.70
N LYS A 224 23.18 35.39 0.21
CA LYS A 224 23.88 35.39 -1.09
C LYS A 224 25.16 34.54 -0.96
N PRO A 225 25.44 33.63 -1.91
CA PRO A 225 26.75 33.01 -1.97
C PRO A 225 27.77 34.07 -2.40
N LEU A 226 28.84 34.23 -1.61
CA LEU A 226 30.01 35.02 -1.98
C LEU A 226 30.60 34.46 -3.28
N ALA A 227 30.61 35.27 -4.33
CA ALA A 227 31.36 35.01 -5.54
C ALA A 227 32.86 35.09 -5.21
N GLY A 228 33.51 33.94 -5.11
CA GLY A 228 34.94 33.77 -4.91
C GLY A 228 35.55 32.98 -6.08
N ASP A 229 36.72 33.43 -6.49
CA ASP A 229 37.45 33.17 -7.72
C ASP A 229 37.72 31.69 -8.08
N ASN A 230 37.90 31.44 -9.37
CA ASN A 230 38.13 30.11 -9.95
C ASN A 230 39.60 29.64 -9.78
N SER A 231 39.77 28.31 -9.79
CA SER A 231 41.01 27.53 -9.92
C SER A 231 41.77 27.14 -8.63
N SER A 232 41.35 26.00 -8.02
CA SER A 232 42.27 24.98 -7.42
C SER A 232 41.58 23.87 -6.58
N SER A 233 40.25 23.80 -6.45
CA SER A 233 39.59 22.93 -5.45
C SER A 233 38.71 21.78 -5.97
N GLU A 234 38.95 21.21 -7.16
CA GLU A 234 38.15 20.07 -7.69
C GLU A 234 38.33 18.73 -6.93
N ARG A 235 39.15 18.67 -5.87
CA ARG A 235 39.36 17.43 -5.09
C ARG A 235 38.55 17.28 -3.80
N ASN A 236 37.67 18.23 -3.44
CA ASN A 236 36.97 18.15 -2.15
C ASN A 236 35.54 18.72 -2.16
N ARG A 237 34.70 18.35 -3.14
CA ARG A 237 33.24 18.57 -2.99
C ARG A 237 32.69 17.58 -1.97
N GLN A 238 32.57 18.05 -0.73
CA GLN A 238 31.82 17.39 0.34
C GLN A 238 30.40 17.09 -0.17
N HIS A 239 30.01 15.82 -0.15
CA HIS A 239 28.69 15.38 -0.57
C HIS A 239 27.80 15.34 0.67
N TYR A 240 26.73 16.12 0.66
CA TYR A 240 25.72 16.12 1.72
C TYR A 240 24.52 15.30 1.27
N PRO A 241 23.79 14.66 2.20
CA PRO A 241 22.49 14.05 1.92
C PRO A 241 21.52 15.07 1.34
N ASP A 242 20.61 14.60 0.47
CA ASP A 242 19.60 15.45 -0.16
C ASP A 242 18.46 15.75 0.85
N PRO A 243 18.16 17.03 1.17
CA PRO A 243 17.10 17.37 2.12
C PRO A 243 15.72 16.82 1.76
N GLU A 244 15.43 16.62 0.48
CA GLU A 244 14.16 16.05 0.00
C GLU A 244 13.98 14.56 0.38
N THR A 245 15.04 13.91 0.89
CA THR A 245 14.99 12.53 1.38
C THR A 245 14.68 12.40 2.87
N LEU A 246 14.50 13.53 3.58
CA LEU A 246 14.17 13.55 5.00
C LEU A 246 12.73 13.06 5.22
N THR A 247 12.57 12.15 6.17
CA THR A 247 11.30 11.51 6.54
C THR A 247 11.15 11.45 8.06
N GLU A 248 9.96 11.14 8.55
CA GLU A 248 9.67 10.95 9.98
C GLU A 248 10.57 9.87 10.62
N ASP A 249 10.88 8.79 9.89
CA ASP A 249 11.82 7.74 10.32
C ASP A 249 13.21 8.28 10.71
N HIS A 250 13.66 9.38 10.10
CA HIS A 250 14.95 10.00 10.43
C HIS A 250 14.89 10.72 11.78
N LEU A 251 13.73 11.25 12.17
CA LEU A 251 13.53 11.82 13.49
C LEU A 251 13.40 10.71 14.54
N ASP A 252 12.65 9.64 14.22
CA ASP A 252 12.45 8.49 15.10
C ASP A 252 13.77 7.86 15.52
N LYS A 253 14.67 7.59 14.55
CA LYS A 253 16.01 7.02 14.80
C LYS A 253 16.84 7.81 15.82
N ASN A 254 16.60 9.12 15.90
CA ASN A 254 17.33 10.04 16.77
C ASN A 254 16.61 10.35 18.10
N THR A 255 15.46 9.72 18.36
CA THR A 255 14.80 9.76 19.68
C THR A 255 15.51 8.83 20.69
N TYR A 256 15.27 9.01 21.99
CA TYR A 256 15.86 8.13 23.01
C TYR A 256 15.25 6.72 22.98
N THR A 257 14.00 6.63 22.53
CA THR A 257 13.18 5.43 22.60
C THR A 257 13.46 4.43 21.48
N PHE A 258 13.96 4.88 20.33
CA PHE A 258 14.36 4.00 19.22
C PHE A 258 15.30 2.86 19.67
N PRO A 259 15.10 1.60 19.23
CA PRO A 259 14.11 1.11 18.27
C PRO A 259 12.84 0.54 18.91
N ALA A 260 12.38 1.09 20.05
CA ALA A 260 11.15 0.61 20.69
C ALA A 260 9.95 0.77 19.74
N PRO A 261 8.98 -0.17 19.76
CA PRO A 261 7.74 -0.02 19.01
C PRO A 261 6.87 1.11 19.57
N PRO A 262 5.85 1.55 18.82
CA PRO A 262 4.83 2.47 19.33
C PRO A 262 4.21 1.98 20.64
N LEU A 263 3.74 2.92 21.46
CA LEU A 263 3.23 2.61 22.79
C LEU A 263 1.79 2.06 22.76
N ASP A 264 1.55 0.89 23.33
CA ASP A 264 0.18 0.33 23.43
C ASP A 264 -0.65 0.98 24.55
N LEU A 265 -0.03 1.15 25.72
CA LEU A 265 -0.70 1.53 26.97
C LEU A 265 0.17 2.49 27.80
N LEU A 266 -0.38 3.66 28.12
CA LEU A 266 0.20 4.66 29.02
C LEU A 266 -0.60 4.75 30.32
N VAL A 267 0.02 4.40 31.43
CA VAL A 267 -0.61 4.50 32.77
C VAL A 267 -0.04 5.67 33.55
N ARG A 268 -0.91 6.58 33.98
CA ARG A 268 -0.59 7.67 34.89
C ARG A 268 -1.36 7.51 36.20
N THR A 269 -0.62 7.30 37.29
CA THR A 269 -1.15 7.29 38.65
C THR A 269 -1.40 8.70 39.18
N SER A 270 -2.05 8.80 40.34
CA SER A 270 -2.24 9.97 41.21
C SER A 270 -3.38 10.94 40.89
N GLY A 271 -4.31 10.54 40.02
CA GLY A 271 -5.53 11.29 39.67
C GLY A 271 -5.30 12.56 38.84
N VAL A 272 -4.08 12.77 38.33
CA VAL A 272 -3.74 13.96 37.52
C VAL A 272 -3.86 13.59 36.04
N SER A 273 -4.60 14.39 35.25
CA SER A 273 -4.85 14.11 33.82
C SER A 273 -3.89 14.78 32.84
N ARG A 274 -2.81 15.40 33.31
CA ARG A 274 -1.83 16.09 32.44
C ARG A 274 -0.86 15.09 31.81
N LEU A 275 -0.33 15.41 30.63
CA LEU A 275 0.63 14.55 29.91
C LEU A 275 2.04 15.14 29.80
N SER A 276 2.26 16.34 30.33
CA SER A 276 3.53 17.09 30.24
C SER A 276 4.77 16.37 30.78
N ASP A 277 4.58 15.33 31.59
CA ASP A 277 5.65 14.56 32.23
C ASP A 277 6.06 13.32 31.42
N PHE A 278 5.46 13.04 30.26
CA PHE A 278 5.68 11.83 29.46
C PHE A 278 6.38 12.15 28.13
N MET A 279 7.07 11.16 27.54
CA MET A 279 7.64 11.26 26.19
C MET A 279 6.54 10.96 25.18
N LEU A 280 5.91 12.01 24.64
CA LEU A 280 4.67 11.90 23.86
C LEU A 280 4.88 11.51 22.41
N TRP A 281 6.10 11.62 21.89
CA TRP A 281 6.39 11.26 20.51
C TRP A 281 6.07 9.79 20.20
N GLN A 282 6.24 8.90 21.18
CA GLN A 282 5.92 7.47 21.06
C GLN A 282 4.44 7.13 21.29
N CYS A 283 3.61 8.10 21.68
CA CYS A 283 2.17 7.89 21.78
C CYS A 283 1.57 8.00 20.37
N HIS A 284 1.11 6.86 19.85
CA HIS A 284 0.47 6.74 18.54
C HIS A 284 -1.06 6.86 18.68
N GLU A 285 -1.78 6.93 17.56
CA GLU A 285 -3.25 7.06 17.52
C GLU A 285 -3.99 5.95 18.28
N GLU A 286 -3.36 4.78 18.39
CA GLU A 286 -3.91 3.59 19.05
C GLU A 286 -3.56 3.48 20.53
N THR A 287 -2.65 4.34 21.03
CA THR A 287 -2.18 4.29 22.43
C THR A 287 -3.35 4.52 23.41
N GLU A 288 -3.54 3.58 24.33
CA GLU A 288 -4.51 3.73 25.40
C GLU A 288 -3.93 4.53 26.57
N ILE A 289 -4.57 5.64 26.95
CA ILE A 289 -4.14 6.47 28.07
C ILE A 289 -5.06 6.23 29.27
N LYS A 290 -4.48 5.79 30.39
CA LYS A 290 -5.19 5.48 31.64
C LYS A 290 -4.74 6.37 32.77
N PHE A 291 -5.69 7.14 33.30
CA PHE A 291 -5.50 7.93 34.52
C PHE A 291 -6.12 7.18 35.70
N LEU A 292 -5.32 6.89 36.72
CA LEU A 292 -5.74 6.18 37.92
C LEU A 292 -5.60 7.09 39.14
N ASP A 293 -6.58 7.06 40.03
CA ASP A 293 -6.61 7.91 41.23
C ASP A 293 -5.63 7.45 42.32
N CYS A 294 -5.21 6.19 42.30
CA CYS A 294 -4.24 5.63 43.26
C CYS A 294 -2.86 6.33 43.17
N LEU A 295 -2.16 6.43 44.31
CA LEU A 295 -0.78 6.91 44.32
C LEU A 295 0.17 5.77 43.90
N TRP A 296 1.34 6.09 43.33
CA TRP A 296 2.25 5.05 42.81
C TRP A 296 2.59 3.91 43.79
N PRO A 297 2.90 4.14 45.08
CA PRO A 297 3.15 3.05 46.02
C PRO A 297 1.94 2.12 46.26
N GLU A 298 0.72 2.59 45.99
CA GLU A 298 -0.53 1.84 46.10
C GLU A 298 -0.87 1.09 44.81
N PHE A 299 -0.17 1.38 43.70
CA PHE A 299 -0.41 0.74 42.42
C PHE A 299 0.13 -0.70 42.45
N ASP A 300 -0.79 -1.65 42.55
CA ASP A 300 -0.52 -3.08 42.67
C ASP A 300 -1.26 -3.90 41.61
N LEU A 301 -1.26 -5.22 41.78
CA LEU A 301 -1.91 -6.15 40.87
C LEU A 301 -3.43 -5.89 40.72
N TYR A 302 -4.10 -5.42 41.78
CA TYR A 302 -5.54 -5.16 41.74
C TYR A 302 -5.88 -3.93 40.89
N GLN A 303 -4.96 -2.97 40.77
CA GLN A 303 -5.12 -1.82 39.89
C GLN A 303 -4.63 -2.11 38.46
N PHE A 304 -3.57 -2.92 38.32
CA PHE A 304 -2.98 -3.21 37.02
C PHE A 304 -3.80 -4.22 36.19
N LEU A 305 -4.32 -5.29 36.80
CA LEU A 305 -5.08 -6.31 36.07
C LEU A 305 -6.34 -5.76 35.38
N PRO A 306 -7.21 -4.96 36.04
CA PRO A 306 -8.36 -4.36 35.36
C PRO A 306 -7.94 -3.46 34.19
N THR A 307 -6.86 -2.69 34.37
CA THR A 307 -6.31 -1.82 33.32
C THR A 307 -5.89 -2.63 32.09
N LEU A 308 -5.19 -3.75 32.31
CA LEU A 308 -4.76 -4.64 31.23
C LEU A 308 -5.93 -5.36 30.56
N LEU A 309 -6.90 -5.85 31.34
CA LEU A 309 -8.09 -6.54 30.82
C LEU A 309 -9.00 -5.61 30.01
N GLU A 310 -9.14 -4.35 30.44
CA GLU A 310 -9.90 -3.33 29.72
C GLU A 310 -9.25 -3.04 28.37
N TRP A 311 -7.92 -2.83 28.36
CA TRP A 311 -7.16 -2.69 27.12
C TRP A 311 -7.36 -3.90 26.19
N GLN A 312 -7.19 -5.13 26.70
CA GLN A 312 -7.41 -6.35 25.90
C GLN A 312 -8.84 -6.47 25.36
N TRP A 313 -9.84 -6.10 26.16
CA TRP A 313 -11.24 -6.14 25.72
C TRP A 313 -11.52 -5.12 24.63
N ARG A 314 -10.97 -3.91 24.75
CA ARG A 314 -11.05 -2.87 23.73
C ARG A 314 -10.38 -3.30 22.44
N GLN A 315 -9.15 -3.83 22.50
CA GLN A 315 -8.45 -4.37 21.33
C GLN A 315 -9.27 -5.44 20.61
N ARG A 316 -9.91 -6.35 21.36
CA ARG A 316 -10.82 -7.35 20.78
C ARG A 316 -12.08 -6.73 20.16
N ARG A 317 -12.62 -5.68 20.77
CA ARG A 317 -13.81 -5.00 20.28
C ARG A 317 -13.50 -4.21 19.01
N GLU A 318 -12.40 -3.47 18.98
CA GLU A 318 -11.93 -2.73 17.81
C GLU A 318 -11.66 -3.70 16.65
N ALA A 319 -10.93 -4.80 16.89
CA ALA A 319 -10.74 -5.84 15.90
C ALA A 319 -12.06 -6.50 15.42
N ALA A 320 -13.04 -6.64 16.31
CA ALA A 320 -14.36 -7.19 15.95
C ALA A 320 -15.23 -6.17 15.19
N GLU A 321 -15.13 -4.88 15.50
CA GLU A 321 -15.80 -3.78 14.81
C GLU A 321 -15.22 -3.54 13.41
N GLU A 322 -13.90 -3.69 13.24
CA GLU A 322 -13.23 -3.64 11.94
C GLU A 322 -13.69 -4.76 10.99
N ILE A 323 -14.04 -5.93 11.55
CA ILE A 323 -14.56 -7.09 10.82
C ILE A 323 -16.10 -7.05 10.71
N ALA A 324 -16.79 -6.19 11.47
CA ALA A 324 -18.25 -6.13 11.46
C ALA A 324 -18.76 -5.61 10.11
N VAL A 325 -19.64 -6.38 9.49
CA VAL A 325 -20.23 -6.01 8.19
C VAL A 325 -21.13 -4.77 8.39
N PRO A 326 -20.87 -3.63 7.71
CA PRO A 326 -21.64 -2.40 7.89
C PRO A 326 -23.11 -2.54 7.43
N ASP A 327 -23.95 -1.53 7.64
CA ASP A 327 -25.34 -1.56 7.12
C ASP A 327 -25.44 -1.25 5.62
N HIS A 328 -24.48 -0.49 5.12
CA HIS A 328 -24.37 -0.05 3.74
C HIS A 328 -22.91 -0.08 3.30
N MET A 329 -22.69 0.02 2.00
CA MET A 329 -21.37 0.05 1.39
C MET A 329 -21.28 1.14 0.32
N ARG A 330 -20.06 1.57 0.00
CA ARG A 330 -19.77 2.32 -1.21
C ARG A 330 -19.81 1.37 -2.40
N ALA A 331 -20.45 1.80 -3.48
CA ALA A 331 -20.42 1.06 -4.74
C ALA A 331 -20.65 1.99 -5.93
N SER A 332 -19.98 1.71 -7.04
CA SER A 332 -20.26 2.39 -8.30
C SER A 332 -21.39 1.67 -9.03
N GLN A 333 -22.54 2.32 -9.18
CA GLN A 333 -23.79 1.70 -9.63
C GLN A 333 -24.43 2.43 -10.82
N TRP A 334 -25.24 1.70 -11.57
CA TRP A 334 -26.04 2.24 -12.66
C TRP A 334 -27.51 1.81 -12.53
N THR A 335 -28.43 2.72 -12.83
CA THR A 335 -29.87 2.45 -12.86
C THR A 335 -30.40 2.26 -14.28
N TYR A 336 -29.75 2.90 -15.26
CA TYR A 336 -30.00 2.77 -16.69
C TYR A 336 -28.66 2.76 -17.44
N SER A 337 -28.60 2.11 -18.62
CA SER A 337 -27.38 1.99 -19.43
C SER A 337 -27.54 2.56 -20.84
N HIS A 338 -28.65 3.26 -21.11
CA HIS A 338 -28.86 3.88 -22.42
C HIS A 338 -27.75 4.88 -22.74
N GLY A 339 -27.12 4.74 -23.91
CA GLY A 339 -25.96 5.54 -24.30
C GLY A 339 -24.60 5.05 -23.75
N GLY A 340 -24.59 3.96 -22.97
CA GLY A 340 -23.40 3.27 -22.45
C GLY A 340 -23.25 3.37 -20.93
N ILE A 341 -22.85 2.27 -20.27
CA ILE A 341 -22.61 2.24 -18.82
C ILE A 341 -21.57 3.28 -18.35
N ASP A 342 -20.55 3.55 -19.17
CA ASP A 342 -19.50 4.54 -18.93
C ASP A 342 -20.03 5.97 -18.71
N LYS A 343 -21.25 6.29 -19.16
CA LYS A 343 -21.87 7.61 -18.96
C LYS A 343 -22.88 7.64 -17.83
N ASN A 344 -23.26 6.48 -17.32
CA ASN A 344 -24.39 6.31 -16.41
C ASN A 344 -24.00 5.69 -15.07
N LEU A 345 -22.74 5.28 -14.93
CA LEU A 345 -22.18 4.76 -13.70
C LEU A 345 -21.91 5.91 -12.73
N LYS A 346 -22.35 5.77 -11.48
CA LYS A 346 -22.16 6.78 -10.43
C LYS A 346 -21.82 6.12 -9.10
N LEU A 347 -20.92 6.74 -8.35
CA LEU A 347 -20.66 6.33 -6.97
C LEU A 347 -21.92 6.56 -6.11
N ASN A 348 -22.33 5.50 -5.43
CA ASN A 348 -23.33 5.53 -4.36
C ASN A 348 -22.63 5.24 -3.03
N PRO A 349 -22.49 6.23 -2.12
CA PRO A 349 -21.80 6.03 -0.85
C PRO A 349 -22.62 5.20 0.15
N LYS A 350 -23.91 4.96 -0.11
CA LYS A 350 -24.83 4.22 0.76
C LYS A 350 -25.59 3.15 -0.01
N ALA A 351 -24.88 2.38 -0.84
CA ALA A 351 -25.43 1.24 -1.53
C ALA A 351 -25.81 0.13 -0.54
N SER A 352 -26.90 -0.58 -0.82
CA SER A 352 -27.28 -1.76 -0.05
C SER A 352 -26.24 -2.87 -0.24
N LEU A 353 -25.97 -3.60 0.85
CA LEU A 353 -25.13 -4.79 0.80
C LEU A 353 -25.68 -5.85 -0.17
N PRO A 354 -24.81 -6.74 -0.70
CA PRO A 354 -25.25 -7.89 -1.46
C PRO A 354 -26.19 -8.78 -0.62
N LYS A 355 -27.13 -9.44 -1.30
CA LYS A 355 -28.08 -10.36 -0.66
C LYS A 355 -27.31 -11.43 0.13
N ASN A 356 -27.78 -11.72 1.35
CA ASN A 356 -27.19 -12.65 2.30
C ASN A 356 -25.84 -12.23 2.92
N ALA A 357 -25.38 -10.98 2.76
CA ALA A 357 -24.13 -10.53 3.38
C ALA A 357 -24.09 -10.77 4.90
N LYS A 358 -25.22 -10.60 5.60
CA LYS A 358 -25.35 -10.83 7.05
C LYS A 358 -25.84 -12.24 7.42
N SER A 359 -26.06 -13.12 6.44
CA SER A 359 -26.65 -14.44 6.65
C SER A 359 -26.25 -15.41 5.54
N LEU A 360 -24.94 -15.63 5.39
CA LEU A 360 -24.36 -16.46 4.34
C LEU A 360 -24.95 -17.88 4.33
N ARG A 361 -25.32 -18.36 3.15
CA ARG A 361 -25.76 -19.73 2.93
C ARG A 361 -24.56 -20.68 2.82
N ALA A 362 -24.81 -21.99 2.93
CA ALA A 362 -23.78 -22.99 2.71
C ALA A 362 -23.09 -22.81 1.34
N GLY A 363 -21.75 -22.82 1.34
CA GLY A 363 -20.96 -22.62 0.14
C GLY A 363 -20.84 -21.18 -0.37
N GLN A 364 -21.25 -20.19 0.43
CA GLN A 364 -21.04 -18.77 0.14
C GLN A 364 -19.90 -18.18 0.98
N THR A 365 -19.26 -17.15 0.43
CA THR A 365 -18.24 -16.35 1.10
C THR A 365 -18.55 -14.87 0.91
N LEU A 366 -18.49 -14.09 2.00
CA LEU A 366 -18.50 -12.64 1.96
C LEU A 366 -17.05 -12.14 1.86
N VAL A 367 -16.79 -11.33 0.85
CA VAL A 367 -15.47 -10.75 0.59
C VAL A 367 -15.59 -9.23 0.66
N LYS A 368 -14.66 -8.58 1.37
CA LYS A 368 -14.42 -7.13 1.30
C LYS A 368 -13.44 -6.90 0.15
N VAL A 369 -13.90 -6.26 -0.93
CA VAL A 369 -13.17 -6.11 -2.18
C VAL A 369 -12.09 -5.04 -2.05
N ALA A 370 -10.86 -5.40 -2.40
CA ALA A 370 -9.73 -4.48 -2.47
C ALA A 370 -9.58 -3.88 -3.87
N TYR A 371 -9.58 -4.75 -4.90
CA TYR A 371 -9.49 -4.36 -6.30
C TYR A 371 -10.53 -5.08 -7.15
N ALA A 372 -11.03 -4.38 -8.16
CA ALA A 372 -11.87 -4.92 -9.21
C ALA A 372 -11.20 -4.72 -10.57
N CYS A 373 -11.47 -5.61 -11.54
CA CYS A 373 -10.84 -5.52 -12.85
C CYS A 373 -11.84 -5.56 -14.01
N PRO A 374 -12.27 -4.41 -14.54
CA PRO A 374 -13.23 -4.34 -15.64
C PRO A 374 -12.80 -5.12 -16.89
N ASN A 375 -13.79 -5.74 -17.54
CA ASN A 375 -13.66 -6.53 -18.76
C ASN A 375 -14.68 -6.11 -19.82
N PRO A 376 -14.43 -6.42 -21.11
CA PRO A 376 -15.41 -6.12 -22.15
C PRO A 376 -16.78 -6.77 -21.96
N ILE A 377 -16.84 -7.92 -21.29
CA ILE A 377 -18.09 -8.58 -20.98
C ILE A 377 -18.98 -7.75 -20.04
N ASP A 378 -18.37 -6.98 -19.12
CA ASP A 378 -19.11 -6.20 -18.12
C ASP A 378 -19.97 -5.11 -18.79
N TYR A 379 -19.37 -4.29 -19.65
CA TYR A 379 -20.13 -3.27 -20.36
C TYR A 379 -21.02 -3.86 -21.45
N LYS A 380 -20.62 -4.97 -22.11
CA LYS A 380 -21.46 -5.61 -23.11
C LYS A 380 -22.74 -6.17 -22.51
N LEU A 381 -22.68 -6.77 -21.32
CA LEU A 381 -23.87 -7.23 -20.62
C LEU A 381 -24.74 -6.05 -20.17
N ALA A 382 -24.14 -5.03 -19.58
CA ALA A 382 -24.86 -3.86 -19.11
C ALA A 382 -25.57 -3.09 -20.25
N ASP A 383 -24.90 -2.91 -21.40
CA ASP A 383 -25.43 -2.12 -22.51
C ASP A 383 -26.44 -2.90 -23.37
N ASN A 384 -26.21 -4.20 -23.62
CA ASN A 384 -27.01 -4.98 -24.58
C ASN A 384 -28.11 -5.82 -23.93
N VAL A 385 -27.92 -6.26 -22.68
CA VAL A 385 -28.91 -7.09 -21.95
C VAL A 385 -29.18 -6.55 -20.53
N PRO A 386 -29.50 -5.24 -20.38
CA PRO A 386 -29.63 -4.60 -19.07
C PRO A 386 -30.71 -5.21 -18.15
N PHE A 387 -31.71 -5.87 -18.75
CA PHE A 387 -32.88 -6.42 -18.07
C PHE A 387 -32.57 -7.64 -17.19
N ILE A 388 -31.39 -8.26 -17.32
CA ILE A 388 -30.99 -9.38 -16.44
C ILE A 388 -30.59 -8.92 -15.03
N PHE A 389 -30.33 -7.62 -14.84
CA PHE A 389 -29.81 -7.06 -13.60
C PHE A 389 -30.91 -6.37 -12.79
N SER A 390 -30.95 -6.64 -11.48
CA SER A 390 -31.72 -5.82 -10.53
C SER A 390 -31.09 -4.43 -10.40
N LYS A 391 -31.90 -3.36 -10.34
CA LYS A 391 -31.45 -1.97 -10.24
C LYS A 391 -31.60 -1.42 -8.82
N PRO A 392 -30.70 -0.54 -8.35
CA PRO A 392 -29.42 -0.15 -8.98
C PRO A 392 -28.45 -1.34 -9.07
N ALA A 393 -27.69 -1.43 -10.17
CA ALA A 393 -26.79 -2.54 -10.44
C ALA A 393 -25.33 -2.12 -10.29
N THR A 394 -24.52 -2.95 -9.65
CA THR A 394 -23.07 -2.78 -9.53
C THR A 394 -22.37 -3.67 -10.58
N PRO A 395 -21.55 -3.12 -11.49
CA PRO A 395 -20.89 -3.90 -12.54
C PRO A 395 -19.56 -4.52 -12.06
N CYS A 396 -18.83 -5.12 -13.01
CA CYS A 396 -17.56 -5.84 -12.81
C CYS A 396 -17.73 -7.23 -12.19
N LEU A 397 -17.12 -8.21 -12.86
CA LEU A 397 -17.06 -9.61 -12.41
C LEU A 397 -15.79 -9.90 -11.61
N ASP A 398 -14.64 -9.39 -12.05
CA ASP A 398 -13.35 -9.77 -11.46
C ASP A 398 -13.07 -8.99 -10.19
N TYR A 399 -12.55 -9.68 -9.17
CA TYR A 399 -12.19 -9.08 -7.89
C TYR A 399 -10.98 -9.76 -7.24
N SER A 400 -10.37 -9.05 -6.31
CA SER A 400 -9.57 -9.59 -5.21
C SER A 400 -9.89 -8.83 -3.92
N GLY A 401 -9.67 -9.46 -2.77
CA GLY A 401 -9.98 -8.86 -1.48
C GLY A 401 -9.70 -9.80 -0.32
N ILE A 402 -10.34 -9.54 0.82
CA ILE A 402 -10.18 -10.29 2.06
C ILE A 402 -11.50 -10.96 2.46
N VAL A 403 -11.42 -12.19 2.95
CA VAL A 403 -12.58 -12.93 3.46
C VAL A 403 -13.04 -12.31 4.78
N VAL A 404 -14.29 -11.85 4.82
CA VAL A 404 -14.95 -11.37 6.04
C VAL A 404 -15.59 -12.55 6.79
N GLU A 405 -16.33 -13.36 6.06
CA GLU A 405 -16.93 -14.60 6.57
C GLU A 405 -17.04 -15.63 5.43
N SER A 406 -16.80 -16.90 5.72
CA SER A 406 -17.02 -17.98 4.76
C SER A 406 -17.78 -19.16 5.34
N LYS A 407 -18.65 -19.77 4.52
CA LYS A 407 -19.26 -21.09 4.75
C LYS A 407 -18.60 -22.18 3.90
N LEU A 408 -17.42 -21.91 3.34
CA LEU A 408 -16.55 -22.89 2.69
C LEU A 408 -15.50 -23.36 3.70
N GLY A 409 -15.45 -24.66 3.98
CA GLY A 409 -14.53 -25.20 4.99
C GLY A 409 -13.03 -25.05 4.69
N HIS A 410 -12.67 -24.60 3.48
CA HIS A 410 -11.28 -24.39 3.07
C HIS A 410 -10.82 -22.93 3.11
N LEU A 411 -11.73 -21.97 3.36
CA LEU A 411 -11.40 -20.54 3.47
C LEU A 411 -11.64 -20.05 4.89
N LYS A 412 -10.77 -19.16 5.37
CA LYS A 412 -10.87 -18.56 6.71
C LYS A 412 -11.08 -17.05 6.64
N THR A 413 -11.73 -16.48 7.65
CA THR A 413 -11.77 -15.02 7.83
C THR A 413 -10.35 -14.46 7.90
N GLY A 414 -10.13 -13.31 7.27
CA GLY A 414 -8.82 -12.68 7.15
C GLY A 414 -7.97 -13.17 5.97
N GLU A 415 -8.40 -14.22 5.27
CA GLU A 415 -7.64 -14.76 4.13
C GLU A 415 -7.81 -13.89 2.88
N LEU A 416 -6.70 -13.63 2.18
CA LEU A 416 -6.72 -12.92 0.90
C LEU A 416 -7.19 -13.86 -0.21
N VAL A 417 -8.15 -13.41 -1.01
CA VAL A 417 -8.81 -14.21 -2.05
C VAL A 417 -9.01 -13.44 -3.34
N PHE A 418 -9.14 -14.17 -4.45
CA PHE A 418 -9.47 -13.60 -5.75
C PHE A 418 -10.39 -14.52 -6.55
N GLY A 419 -10.99 -13.99 -7.61
CA GLY A 419 -11.79 -14.76 -8.54
C GLY A 419 -12.70 -13.88 -9.39
N LYS A 420 -13.87 -14.43 -9.74
CA LYS A 420 -14.91 -13.69 -10.47
C LYS A 420 -16.29 -13.99 -9.91
N THR A 421 -17.19 -13.02 -10.00
CA THR A 421 -18.62 -13.24 -9.79
C THR A 421 -19.28 -13.81 -11.05
N GLU A 422 -20.58 -14.16 -10.97
CA GLU A 422 -21.33 -14.71 -12.10
C GLU A 422 -22.60 -13.89 -12.37
N PRO A 423 -22.91 -13.53 -13.63
CA PRO A 423 -24.19 -12.91 -13.96
C PRO A 423 -25.38 -13.79 -13.52
N PRO A 424 -26.51 -13.20 -13.06
CA PRO A 424 -26.79 -11.76 -13.00
C PRO A 424 -26.16 -11.06 -11.78
N SER A 425 -25.46 -11.78 -10.91
CA SER A 425 -24.75 -11.25 -9.75
C SER A 425 -23.39 -10.66 -10.16
N CYS A 426 -23.41 -9.48 -10.76
CA CYS A 426 -22.23 -8.59 -10.80
C CYS A 426 -22.08 -7.87 -9.45
N GLY A 427 -20.89 -7.33 -9.15
CA GLY A 427 -20.75 -6.60 -7.90
C GLY A 427 -19.36 -6.12 -7.51
N ALA A 428 -18.31 -6.46 -8.26
CA ALA A 428 -16.94 -6.19 -7.80
C ALA A 428 -16.62 -4.70 -7.66
N LEU A 429 -17.37 -3.80 -8.30
CA LEU A 429 -17.26 -2.35 -8.05
C LEU A 429 -18.09 -1.88 -6.84
N GLY A 430 -18.15 -2.70 -5.79
CA GLY A 430 -18.70 -2.37 -4.47
C GLY A 430 -17.84 -3.00 -3.40
N GLU A 431 -17.79 -2.38 -2.22
CA GLU A 431 -16.86 -2.79 -1.15
C GLU A 431 -17.11 -4.21 -0.66
N TYR A 432 -18.33 -4.75 -0.80
CA TYR A 432 -18.66 -6.11 -0.38
C TYR A 432 -19.35 -6.89 -1.49
N ILE A 433 -18.92 -8.13 -1.66
CA ILE A 433 -19.55 -9.10 -2.57
C ILE A 433 -19.78 -10.44 -1.87
N VAL A 434 -20.83 -11.14 -2.31
CA VAL A 434 -21.05 -12.55 -1.93
C VAL A 434 -20.75 -13.42 -3.13
N VAL A 435 -19.82 -14.34 -2.96
CA VAL A 435 -19.36 -15.27 -4.01
C VAL A 435 -19.68 -16.71 -3.63
N GLY A 436 -19.95 -17.53 -4.65
CA GLY A 436 -20.21 -18.95 -4.48
C GLY A 436 -18.94 -19.80 -4.44
N LYS A 437 -19.13 -21.10 -4.17
CA LYS A 437 -18.07 -22.11 -3.98
C LYS A 437 -16.96 -22.10 -5.02
N GLU A 438 -17.28 -21.84 -6.28
CA GLU A 438 -16.32 -21.99 -7.38
C GLU A 438 -15.58 -20.69 -7.71
N GLY A 439 -16.12 -19.54 -7.30
CA GLY A 439 -15.66 -18.20 -7.73
C GLY A 439 -14.66 -17.53 -6.79
N CYS A 440 -14.06 -18.28 -5.86
CA CYS A 440 -13.19 -17.75 -4.81
C CYS A 440 -12.06 -18.75 -4.52
N VAL A 441 -10.81 -18.29 -4.65
CA VAL A 441 -9.61 -19.05 -4.28
C VAL A 441 -8.62 -18.16 -3.51
N PRO A 442 -7.73 -18.74 -2.68
CA PRO A 442 -6.70 -17.97 -1.97
C PRO A 442 -5.70 -17.28 -2.92
N VAL A 443 -5.22 -16.12 -2.52
CA VAL A 443 -4.11 -15.40 -3.17
C VAL A 443 -2.77 -15.99 -2.67
N PRO A 444 -1.86 -16.43 -3.54
CA PRO A 444 -0.52 -16.89 -3.14
C PRO A 444 0.30 -15.80 -2.44
N ASN A 445 1.24 -16.18 -1.58
CA ASN A 445 1.96 -15.25 -0.70
C ASN A 445 2.68 -14.12 -1.47
N ASP A 446 3.28 -14.44 -2.62
CA ASP A 446 4.08 -13.50 -3.42
C ASP A 446 3.27 -12.77 -4.52
N VAL A 447 1.93 -12.85 -4.48
CA VAL A 447 1.05 -12.22 -5.48
C VAL A 447 0.26 -11.09 -4.84
N SER A 448 0.35 -9.89 -5.43
CA SER A 448 -0.42 -8.72 -4.98
C SER A 448 -1.92 -8.88 -5.25
N LEU A 449 -2.77 -8.26 -4.42
CA LEU A 449 -4.22 -8.24 -4.66
C LEU A 449 -4.54 -7.58 -6.00
N LYS A 450 -3.82 -6.52 -6.35
CA LYS A 450 -3.93 -5.80 -7.61
C LYS A 450 -3.72 -6.71 -8.83
N ASP A 451 -2.69 -7.55 -8.82
CA ASP A 451 -2.43 -8.51 -9.90
C ASP A 451 -3.45 -9.65 -9.89
N ALA A 452 -3.81 -10.17 -8.71
CA ALA A 452 -4.77 -11.26 -8.56
C ALA A 452 -6.17 -10.88 -9.09
N ALA A 453 -6.60 -9.62 -8.91
CA ALA A 453 -7.86 -9.12 -9.45
C ALA A 453 -7.93 -9.21 -10.99
N CYS A 454 -6.80 -9.26 -11.70
CA CYS A 454 -6.77 -9.33 -13.15
C CYS A 454 -7.04 -10.74 -13.70
N VAL A 455 -7.08 -11.77 -12.86
CA VAL A 455 -7.11 -13.18 -13.31
C VAL A 455 -8.53 -13.67 -13.63
N GLY A 456 -9.54 -13.21 -12.89
CA GLY A 456 -10.92 -13.74 -12.88
C GLY A 456 -11.44 -14.21 -14.24
N VAL A 457 -11.80 -13.28 -15.12
CA VAL A 457 -12.32 -13.59 -16.45
C VAL A 457 -11.19 -13.91 -17.42
N VAL A 458 -10.19 -13.03 -17.56
CA VAL A 458 -9.24 -13.13 -18.69
C VAL A 458 -8.17 -14.20 -18.49
N GLY A 459 -7.69 -14.39 -17.26
CA GLY A 459 -6.73 -15.45 -16.94
C GLY A 459 -7.37 -16.82 -17.11
N LEU A 460 -8.61 -16.99 -16.63
CA LEU A 460 -9.39 -18.21 -16.82
C LEU A 460 -9.70 -18.49 -18.29
N THR A 461 -10.06 -17.44 -19.05
CA THR A 461 -10.26 -17.53 -20.50
C THR A 461 -8.99 -18.00 -21.21
N ALA A 462 -7.85 -17.40 -20.87
CA ALA A 462 -6.55 -17.75 -21.45
C ALA A 462 -6.19 -19.21 -21.15
N TYR A 463 -6.36 -19.65 -19.90
CA TYR A 463 -6.14 -21.04 -19.50
C TYR A 463 -7.01 -22.00 -20.31
N GLN A 464 -8.32 -21.76 -20.36
CA GLN A 464 -9.29 -22.66 -21.03
C GLN A 464 -9.16 -22.68 -22.56
N CYS A 465 -8.59 -21.64 -23.17
CA CYS A 465 -8.31 -21.62 -24.60
C CYS A 465 -6.99 -22.32 -24.98
N ILE A 466 -6.04 -22.43 -24.05
CA ILE A 466 -4.68 -22.91 -24.34
C ILE A 466 -4.47 -24.31 -23.76
N VAL A 467 -4.59 -24.47 -22.45
CA VAL A 467 -4.15 -25.68 -21.72
C VAL A 467 -4.84 -26.96 -22.19
N PRO A 468 -6.17 -26.98 -22.49
CA PRO A 468 -6.82 -28.19 -22.98
C PRO A 468 -6.41 -28.60 -24.41
N TYR A 469 -5.80 -27.69 -25.19
CA TYR A 469 -5.63 -27.83 -26.64
C TYR A 469 -4.20 -27.66 -27.14
N ALA A 470 -3.25 -27.36 -26.25
CA ALA A 470 -1.83 -27.21 -26.57
C ALA A 470 -0.96 -27.98 -25.59
N LYS A 471 0.17 -28.47 -26.07
CA LYS A 471 1.21 -29.13 -25.27
C LYS A 471 2.59 -28.60 -25.62
N LYS A 472 3.59 -28.95 -24.79
CA LYS A 472 4.98 -28.59 -25.01
C LYS A 472 5.43 -28.90 -26.45
N GLY A 473 6.02 -27.91 -27.11
CA GLY A 473 6.50 -27.98 -28.49
C GLY A 473 5.48 -27.60 -29.56
N ASP A 474 4.20 -27.44 -29.22
CA ASP A 474 3.17 -27.00 -30.17
C ASP A 474 3.40 -25.55 -30.61
N LYS A 475 2.98 -25.23 -31.84
CA LYS A 475 3.00 -23.87 -32.38
C LYS A 475 1.62 -23.24 -32.25
N VAL A 476 1.53 -22.18 -31.45
CA VAL A 476 0.30 -21.47 -31.12
C VAL A 476 0.32 -20.08 -31.75
N PHE A 477 -0.75 -19.73 -32.45
CA PHE A 477 -0.98 -18.36 -32.90
C PHE A 477 -2.04 -17.68 -32.05
N ILE A 478 -1.76 -16.48 -31.55
CA ILE A 478 -2.68 -15.66 -30.75
C ILE A 478 -2.98 -14.37 -31.51
N ASN A 479 -4.23 -14.17 -31.89
CA ASN A 479 -4.65 -12.91 -32.49
C ASN A 479 -5.03 -11.91 -31.40
N GLY A 480 -4.31 -10.78 -31.29
CA GLY A 480 -4.59 -9.73 -30.29
C GLY A 480 -3.76 -9.82 -29.00
N GLY A 481 -2.48 -10.15 -29.10
CA GLY A 481 -1.59 -10.44 -27.95
C GLY A 481 -1.37 -9.31 -26.95
N SER A 482 -1.55 -8.04 -27.35
CA SER A 482 -1.33 -6.91 -26.44
C SER A 482 -2.55 -6.51 -25.61
N GLY A 483 -3.71 -7.13 -25.84
CA GLY A 483 -4.93 -6.87 -25.06
C GLY A 483 -4.98 -7.66 -23.75
N GLY A 484 -5.95 -7.37 -22.89
CA GLY A 484 -6.09 -8.00 -21.57
C GLY A 484 -6.06 -9.52 -21.56
N THR A 485 -6.76 -10.19 -22.48
CA THR A 485 -6.69 -11.65 -22.59
C THR A 485 -5.43 -12.14 -23.30
N GLY A 486 -4.99 -11.41 -24.32
CA GLY A 486 -3.81 -11.77 -25.11
C GLY A 486 -2.53 -11.85 -24.28
N THR A 487 -2.35 -10.91 -23.34
CA THR A 487 -1.16 -10.87 -22.47
C THR A 487 -1.08 -12.10 -21.55
N PHE A 488 -2.22 -12.59 -21.04
CA PHE A 488 -2.28 -13.85 -20.29
C PHE A 488 -2.07 -15.06 -21.21
N MET A 489 -2.67 -15.07 -22.41
CA MET A 489 -2.55 -16.19 -23.36
C MET A 489 -1.09 -16.43 -23.80
N ILE A 490 -0.32 -15.37 -24.07
CA ILE A 490 1.10 -15.50 -24.41
C ILE A 490 1.83 -16.21 -23.27
N GLN A 491 1.73 -15.69 -22.05
CA GLN A 491 2.44 -16.22 -20.89
C GLN A 491 2.04 -17.66 -20.56
N ILE A 492 0.73 -17.98 -20.57
CA ILE A 492 0.23 -19.34 -20.33
C ILE A 492 0.71 -20.31 -21.41
N ALA A 493 0.67 -19.93 -22.69
CA ALA A 493 1.18 -20.77 -23.76
C ALA A 493 2.69 -21.04 -23.58
N LYS A 494 3.46 -20.05 -23.13
CA LYS A 494 4.88 -20.24 -22.79
C LYS A 494 5.09 -21.10 -21.55
N ALA A 495 4.26 -20.99 -20.51
CA ALA A 495 4.30 -21.85 -19.33
C ALA A 495 4.02 -23.33 -19.69
N VAL A 496 3.14 -23.58 -20.66
CA VAL A 496 2.90 -24.93 -21.24
C VAL A 496 4.08 -25.41 -22.09
N GLY A 497 4.97 -24.51 -22.54
CA GLY A 497 6.14 -24.83 -23.35
C GLY A 497 5.89 -24.75 -24.86
N CYS A 498 4.95 -23.92 -25.30
CA CYS A 498 4.64 -23.71 -26.70
C CYS A 498 5.59 -22.70 -27.37
N HIS A 499 5.64 -22.73 -28.70
CA HIS A 499 6.15 -21.63 -29.52
C HIS A 499 4.98 -20.70 -29.87
N VAL A 500 5.09 -19.42 -29.55
CA VAL A 500 4.01 -18.45 -29.61
C VAL A 500 4.30 -17.42 -30.70
N THR A 501 3.41 -17.39 -31.69
CA THR A 501 3.30 -16.28 -32.64
C THR A 501 2.10 -15.44 -32.25
N THR A 502 2.22 -14.12 -32.21
CA THR A 502 1.09 -13.25 -31.85
C THR A 502 0.97 -12.04 -32.76
N THR A 503 -0.22 -11.44 -32.83
CA THR A 503 -0.43 -10.14 -33.49
C THR A 503 -0.58 -9.02 -32.48
N CYS A 504 -0.08 -7.84 -32.80
CA CYS A 504 -0.39 -6.60 -32.10
C CYS A 504 -0.14 -5.40 -33.02
N SER A 505 -0.38 -4.18 -32.54
CA SER A 505 0.09 -2.98 -33.24
C SER A 505 1.58 -2.74 -32.97
N GLY A 506 2.29 -2.13 -33.91
CA GLY A 506 3.73 -1.82 -33.80
C GLY A 506 4.22 -1.35 -32.42
N PRO A 507 3.58 -0.34 -31.78
CA PRO A 507 3.99 0.14 -30.45
C PRO A 507 3.93 -0.89 -29.31
N ASN A 508 3.28 -2.03 -29.50
CA ASN A 508 3.12 -3.07 -28.48
C ASN A 508 3.97 -4.33 -28.77
N VAL A 509 4.84 -4.29 -29.78
CA VAL A 509 5.66 -5.45 -30.15
C VAL A 509 6.59 -5.88 -29.02
N GLU A 510 7.29 -4.93 -28.41
CA GLU A 510 8.22 -5.22 -27.31
C GLU A 510 7.51 -5.72 -26.04
N LEU A 511 6.28 -5.25 -25.80
CA LEU A 511 5.43 -5.81 -24.74
C LEU A 511 5.18 -7.31 -25.00
N CYS A 512 4.67 -7.67 -26.18
CA CYS A 512 4.39 -9.07 -26.51
C CYS A 512 5.64 -9.96 -26.41
N LYS A 513 6.81 -9.48 -26.88
CA LYS A 513 8.08 -10.21 -26.76
C LYS A 513 8.51 -10.37 -25.30
N SER A 514 8.37 -9.33 -24.48
CA SER A 514 8.71 -9.39 -23.05
C SER A 514 7.86 -10.38 -22.26
N LEU A 515 6.66 -10.70 -22.75
CA LEU A 515 5.77 -11.73 -22.21
C LEU A 515 6.10 -13.14 -22.72
N GLY A 516 7.06 -13.25 -23.64
CA GLY A 516 7.59 -14.51 -24.15
C GLY A 516 7.13 -14.89 -25.56
N ALA A 517 6.47 -14.00 -26.31
CA ALA A 517 6.16 -14.28 -27.71
C ALA A 517 7.45 -14.46 -28.53
N ASP A 518 7.55 -15.58 -29.25
CA ASP A 518 8.71 -15.90 -30.10
C ASP A 518 8.65 -15.13 -31.42
N GLU A 519 7.45 -14.91 -31.95
CA GLU A 519 7.21 -14.09 -33.14
C GLU A 519 6.06 -13.10 -32.91
N VAL A 520 6.22 -11.87 -33.38
CA VAL A 520 5.17 -10.83 -33.30
C VAL A 520 4.93 -10.23 -34.68
N VAL A 521 3.67 -10.22 -35.11
CA VAL A 521 3.23 -9.67 -36.39
C VAL A 521 2.50 -8.36 -36.14
N ASP A 522 3.05 -7.27 -36.67
CA ASP A 522 2.38 -5.98 -36.68
C ASP A 522 1.28 -5.96 -37.75
N TYR A 523 0.02 -5.99 -37.31
CA TYR A 523 -1.12 -6.04 -38.21
C TYR A 523 -1.34 -4.75 -39.00
N LYS A 524 -0.69 -3.63 -38.62
CA LYS A 524 -0.77 -2.37 -39.38
C LYS A 524 0.10 -2.37 -40.62
N THR A 525 1.14 -3.19 -40.64
CA THR A 525 2.14 -3.24 -41.71
C THR A 525 2.14 -4.57 -42.45
N THR A 526 1.57 -5.61 -41.85
CA THR A 526 1.55 -6.97 -42.42
C THR A 526 0.12 -7.52 -42.48
N ASP A 527 -0.27 -8.04 -43.64
CA ASP A 527 -1.49 -8.82 -43.79
C ASP A 527 -1.35 -10.16 -43.04
N ILE A 528 -2.08 -10.29 -41.93
CA ILE A 528 -2.07 -11.46 -41.06
C ILE A 528 -2.43 -12.73 -41.85
N LEU A 529 -3.46 -12.67 -42.70
CA LEU A 529 -3.95 -13.83 -43.41
C LEU A 529 -2.93 -14.30 -44.46
N LYS A 530 -2.32 -13.36 -45.18
CA LYS A 530 -1.24 -13.68 -46.13
C LYS A 530 -0.03 -14.29 -45.42
N LYS A 531 0.37 -13.74 -44.27
CA LYS A 531 1.47 -14.28 -43.44
C LYS A 531 1.16 -15.71 -42.96
N LEU A 532 -0.03 -15.95 -42.42
CA LEU A 532 -0.42 -17.27 -41.93
C LEU A 532 -0.51 -18.29 -43.08
N THR A 533 -1.16 -17.96 -44.18
CA THR A 533 -1.27 -18.86 -45.34
C THR A 533 0.10 -19.19 -45.95
N SER A 534 1.04 -18.24 -45.96
CA SER A 534 2.42 -18.50 -46.41
C SER A 534 3.22 -19.45 -45.51
N SER A 535 2.80 -19.64 -44.25
CA SER A 535 3.47 -20.56 -43.33
C SER A 535 3.14 -22.04 -43.59
N GLY A 536 2.13 -22.34 -44.42
CA GLY A 536 1.59 -23.69 -44.58
C GLY A 536 1.03 -24.23 -43.26
N HIS A 537 0.81 -25.55 -43.17
CA HIS A 537 0.22 -26.26 -42.02
C HIS A 537 1.11 -26.28 -40.75
N ASN A 538 1.55 -25.12 -40.30
CA ASN A 538 2.58 -24.94 -39.30
C ASN A 538 2.02 -24.76 -37.87
N TYR A 539 0.71 -24.51 -37.71
CA TYR A 539 0.11 -24.25 -36.39
C TYR A 539 -0.73 -25.42 -35.87
N ASP A 540 -0.56 -25.70 -34.57
CA ASP A 540 -1.37 -26.65 -33.80
C ASP A 540 -2.63 -25.99 -33.26
N LEU A 541 -2.52 -24.73 -32.84
CA LEU A 541 -3.61 -24.00 -32.22
C LEU A 541 -3.65 -22.56 -32.72
N ILE A 542 -4.85 -22.10 -33.06
CA ILE A 542 -5.15 -20.70 -33.34
C ILE A 542 -6.13 -20.24 -32.27
N VAL A 543 -5.79 -19.16 -31.57
CA VAL A 543 -6.68 -18.51 -30.62
C VAL A 543 -6.99 -17.10 -31.10
N ASP A 544 -8.26 -16.85 -31.43
CA ASP A 544 -8.72 -15.55 -31.89
C ASP A 544 -9.50 -14.82 -30.79
N THR A 545 -8.95 -13.70 -30.31
CA THR A 545 -9.60 -12.82 -29.33
C THR A 545 -10.22 -11.58 -29.96
N VAL A 546 -10.08 -11.41 -31.28
CA VAL A 546 -10.54 -10.21 -32.00
C VAL A 546 -11.77 -10.53 -32.83
N PHE A 547 -11.72 -11.62 -33.61
CA PHE A 547 -12.77 -12.07 -34.53
C PHE A 547 -13.40 -10.94 -35.36
N ALA A 548 -12.57 -10.04 -35.89
CA ALA A 548 -13.05 -8.91 -36.70
C ALA A 548 -13.64 -9.37 -38.04
N THR A 549 -13.15 -10.48 -38.59
CA THR A 549 -13.68 -11.08 -39.82
C THR A 549 -13.69 -12.61 -39.73
N PRO A 550 -14.67 -13.30 -40.33
CA PRO A 550 -14.66 -14.76 -40.42
C PRO A 550 -13.51 -15.32 -41.26
N ALA A 551 -12.80 -14.48 -42.03
CA ALA A 551 -11.80 -14.88 -43.01
C ALA A 551 -10.62 -15.65 -42.40
N LEU A 552 -10.26 -15.35 -41.14
CA LEU A 552 -9.23 -16.08 -40.41
C LEU A 552 -9.63 -17.55 -40.30
N TYR A 553 -10.81 -17.84 -39.76
CA TYR A 553 -11.30 -19.22 -39.67
C TYR A 553 -11.47 -19.90 -41.04
N TRP A 554 -12.11 -19.24 -42.01
CA TRP A 554 -12.39 -19.87 -43.31
C TRP A 554 -11.13 -20.24 -44.10
N ASN A 555 -10.01 -19.57 -43.85
CA ASN A 555 -8.71 -19.93 -44.42
C ASN A 555 -7.84 -20.77 -43.50
N ALA A 556 -8.31 -21.12 -42.30
CA ALA A 556 -7.53 -21.87 -41.32
C ALA A 556 -7.08 -23.23 -41.84
N HIS A 557 -7.80 -23.82 -42.80
CA HIS A 557 -7.37 -25.03 -43.47
C HIS A 557 -5.99 -24.92 -44.13
N LYS A 558 -5.56 -23.74 -44.56
CA LYS A 558 -4.27 -23.50 -45.23
C LYS A 558 -3.09 -23.47 -44.25
N TYR A 559 -3.33 -23.24 -42.96
CA TYR A 559 -2.25 -23.02 -42.00
C TYR A 559 -2.35 -23.77 -40.67
N LEU A 560 -3.52 -24.31 -40.33
CA LEU A 560 -3.65 -25.32 -39.30
C LEU A 560 -3.25 -26.69 -39.81
N LYS A 561 -2.63 -27.49 -38.93
CA LYS A 561 -2.39 -28.91 -39.17
C LYS A 561 -3.70 -29.63 -39.52
N PRO A 562 -3.72 -30.49 -40.56
CA PRO A 562 -4.98 -31.03 -41.09
C PRO A 562 -5.82 -31.85 -40.11
N THR A 563 -5.18 -32.62 -39.23
CA THR A 563 -5.87 -33.59 -38.36
C THR A 563 -5.88 -33.20 -36.89
N THR A 564 -4.85 -32.49 -36.43
CA THR A 564 -4.69 -32.09 -35.02
C THR A 564 -4.98 -30.61 -34.78
N GLY A 565 -4.96 -29.79 -35.83
CA GLY A 565 -5.05 -28.35 -35.72
C GLY A 565 -6.43 -27.87 -35.27
N ARG A 566 -6.48 -26.95 -34.31
CA ARG A 566 -7.73 -26.40 -33.75
C ARG A 566 -7.81 -24.88 -33.85
N PHE A 567 -9.00 -24.39 -34.16
CA PHE A 567 -9.34 -22.98 -34.10
C PHE A 567 -10.24 -22.70 -32.89
N VAL A 568 -9.77 -21.87 -31.98
CA VAL A 568 -10.49 -21.45 -30.77
C VAL A 568 -10.79 -19.95 -30.88
N THR A 569 -12.01 -19.55 -30.55
CA THR A 569 -12.36 -18.13 -30.44
C THR A 569 -13.16 -17.85 -29.18
N ILE A 570 -12.95 -16.66 -28.62
CA ILE A 570 -13.73 -16.08 -27.53
C ILE A 570 -14.49 -14.84 -27.98
N ALA A 571 -14.24 -14.40 -29.21
CA ALA A 571 -14.82 -13.20 -29.78
C ALA A 571 -15.95 -13.57 -30.76
N GLY A 572 -17.07 -12.86 -30.61
CA GLY A 572 -18.26 -12.97 -31.45
C GLY A 572 -19.37 -12.11 -30.86
N THR A 573 -19.89 -11.17 -31.63
CA THR A 573 -21.15 -10.51 -31.32
C THR A 573 -22.30 -11.37 -31.84
N PRO A 574 -23.33 -11.67 -31.03
CA PRO A 574 -24.49 -12.43 -31.49
C PRO A 574 -25.22 -11.63 -32.57
N SER A 575 -24.90 -11.92 -33.82
CA SER A 575 -25.55 -11.38 -35.02
C SER A 575 -26.09 -12.53 -35.85
N ILE A 576 -27.12 -12.27 -36.65
CA ILE A 576 -27.71 -13.28 -37.54
C ILE A 576 -26.63 -13.85 -38.49
N SER A 577 -25.74 -13.00 -39.00
CA SER A 577 -24.61 -13.44 -39.83
C SER A 577 -23.67 -14.39 -39.09
N PHE A 578 -23.31 -14.07 -37.84
CA PHE A 578 -22.47 -14.94 -37.01
C PHE A 578 -23.13 -16.30 -36.77
N ILE A 579 -24.44 -16.33 -36.47
CA ILE A 579 -25.19 -17.57 -36.26
C ILE A 579 -25.20 -18.43 -37.52
N ILE A 580 -25.45 -17.81 -38.69
CA ILE A 580 -25.44 -18.52 -39.98
C ILE A 580 -24.05 -19.10 -40.26
N ASP A 581 -22.99 -18.30 -40.10
CA ASP A 581 -21.62 -18.77 -40.33
C ASP A 581 -21.25 -19.90 -39.37
N PHE A 582 -21.59 -19.76 -38.08
CA PHE A 582 -21.34 -20.79 -37.08
C PHE A 582 -22.08 -22.11 -37.39
N LEU A 583 -23.34 -22.04 -37.81
CA LEU A 583 -24.10 -23.23 -38.23
C LEU A 583 -23.50 -23.87 -39.49
N LYS A 584 -23.03 -23.08 -40.45
CA LYS A 584 -22.32 -23.61 -41.62
C LYS A 584 -21.01 -24.30 -41.24
N VAL A 585 -20.33 -23.78 -40.24
CA VAL A 585 -19.10 -24.39 -39.71
C VAL A 585 -19.37 -25.74 -39.06
N LEU A 586 -20.44 -25.84 -38.27
CA LEU A 586 -20.74 -27.04 -37.48
C LEU A 586 -21.47 -28.15 -38.25
N VAL A 587 -22.41 -27.78 -39.13
CA VAL A 587 -23.40 -28.72 -39.68
C VAL A 587 -23.23 -28.94 -41.18
N TRP A 588 -22.72 -27.94 -41.91
CA TRP A 588 -22.62 -28.05 -43.37
C TRP A 588 -21.40 -28.90 -43.79
N PRO A 589 -21.54 -29.84 -44.76
CA PRO A 589 -20.42 -30.66 -45.19
C PRO A 589 -19.27 -29.83 -45.77
N SER A 590 -18.01 -30.15 -45.40
CA SER A 590 -16.82 -29.41 -45.85
C SER A 590 -16.67 -29.38 -47.38
N VAL A 591 -17.06 -30.45 -48.08
CA VAL A 591 -17.04 -30.54 -49.55
C VAL A 591 -18.06 -29.61 -50.22
N LEU A 592 -19.09 -29.16 -49.50
CA LEU A 592 -20.12 -28.22 -49.95
C LEU A 592 -19.89 -26.80 -49.45
N GLY A 593 -18.67 -26.48 -48.99
CA GLY A 593 -18.31 -25.16 -48.45
C GLY A 593 -18.56 -25.00 -46.95
N GLY A 594 -18.76 -26.10 -46.22
CA GLY A 594 -18.83 -26.10 -44.76
C GLY A 594 -17.47 -25.97 -44.08
N GLY A 595 -17.47 -25.97 -42.74
CA GLY A 595 -16.25 -25.84 -41.95
C GLY A 595 -15.19 -26.89 -42.32
N GLN A 596 -13.93 -26.47 -42.45
CA GLN A 596 -12.82 -27.35 -42.86
C GLN A 596 -11.85 -27.69 -41.73
N ARG A 597 -11.99 -27.07 -40.56
CA ARG A 597 -11.16 -27.30 -39.38
C ARG A 597 -12.02 -27.30 -38.13
N THR A 598 -11.54 -27.91 -37.05
CA THR A 598 -12.25 -27.90 -35.78
C THR A 598 -12.37 -26.47 -35.28
N PHE A 599 -13.61 -26.05 -35.02
CA PHE A 599 -13.95 -24.75 -34.46
C PHE A 599 -14.47 -24.92 -33.05
N THR A 600 -13.97 -24.11 -32.11
CA THR A 600 -14.41 -24.13 -30.72
C THR A 600 -14.66 -22.70 -30.24
N PHE A 601 -15.86 -22.44 -29.76
CA PHE A 601 -16.21 -21.21 -29.07
C PHE A 601 -16.05 -21.44 -27.56
N VAL A 602 -15.27 -20.60 -26.88
CA VAL A 602 -15.00 -20.75 -25.44
C VAL A 602 -15.62 -19.59 -24.67
N THR A 603 -16.36 -19.95 -23.62
CA THR A 603 -16.81 -19.03 -22.57
C THR A 603 -16.10 -19.39 -21.27
N ALA A 604 -15.63 -18.38 -20.54
CA ALA A 604 -14.91 -18.59 -19.29
C ALA A 604 -15.84 -19.17 -18.21
N ASN A 605 -15.69 -20.46 -17.93
CA ASN A 605 -16.45 -21.15 -16.89
C ASN A 605 -15.65 -21.20 -15.60
N THR A 606 -16.23 -20.73 -14.51
CA THR A 606 -15.57 -20.74 -13.19
C THR A 606 -15.08 -22.13 -12.82
N ASN A 607 -13.80 -22.26 -12.45
CA ASN A 607 -13.23 -23.51 -11.99
C ASN A 607 -12.06 -23.24 -11.01
N PRO A 608 -12.19 -23.62 -9.73
CA PRO A 608 -11.16 -23.42 -8.71
C PRO A 608 -9.81 -24.05 -9.07
N THR A 609 -9.79 -25.19 -9.76
CA THR A 609 -8.53 -25.86 -10.09
C THR A 609 -7.75 -25.10 -11.16
N HIS A 610 -8.45 -24.45 -12.08
CA HIS A 610 -7.81 -23.60 -13.10
C HIS A 610 -7.26 -22.34 -12.46
N TYR A 611 -8.00 -21.72 -11.53
CA TYR A 611 -7.48 -20.58 -10.78
C TYR A 611 -6.24 -20.94 -9.96
N ALA A 612 -6.26 -22.09 -9.26
CA ALA A 612 -5.13 -22.55 -8.48
C ALA A 612 -3.87 -22.76 -9.34
N GLU A 613 -3.99 -23.33 -10.54
CA GLU A 613 -2.85 -23.51 -11.44
C GLU A 613 -2.32 -22.16 -11.97
N ILE A 614 -3.20 -21.21 -12.32
CA ILE A 614 -2.77 -19.87 -12.72
C ILE A 614 -2.07 -19.16 -11.55
N ALA A 615 -2.64 -19.23 -10.35
CA ALA A 615 -2.09 -18.65 -9.14
C ALA A 615 -0.68 -19.20 -8.85
N LYS A 616 -0.49 -20.50 -8.99
CA LYS A 616 0.81 -21.16 -8.90
C LYS A 616 1.81 -20.62 -9.94
N TRP A 617 1.39 -20.45 -11.19
CA TRP A 617 2.27 -19.84 -12.20
C TRP A 617 2.58 -18.36 -11.92
N MET A 618 1.70 -17.65 -11.22
CA MET A 618 1.98 -16.29 -10.76
C MET A 618 3.01 -16.26 -9.63
N GLU A 619 2.88 -17.15 -8.65
CA GLU A 619 3.87 -17.34 -7.57
C GLU A 619 5.24 -17.74 -8.13
N GLU A 620 5.28 -18.61 -9.15
CA GLU A 620 6.52 -18.99 -9.85
C GLU A 620 7.07 -17.88 -10.79
N GLY A 621 6.38 -16.74 -10.91
CA GLY A 621 6.77 -15.63 -11.80
C GLY A 621 6.64 -15.93 -13.30
N LYS A 622 5.98 -17.02 -13.68
CA LYS A 622 5.75 -17.42 -15.08
C LYS A 622 4.61 -16.65 -15.74
N VAL A 623 3.66 -16.19 -14.94
CA VAL A 623 2.50 -15.41 -15.38
C VAL A 623 2.41 -14.17 -14.49
N LYS A 624 2.20 -13.00 -15.09
CA LYS A 624 1.89 -11.77 -14.35
C LYS A 624 0.79 -10.98 -15.04
N ALA A 625 0.04 -10.20 -14.27
CA ALA A 625 -0.87 -9.24 -14.83
C ALA A 625 -0.09 -8.12 -15.55
N VAL A 626 -0.62 -7.64 -16.67
CA VAL A 626 -0.11 -6.45 -17.36
C VAL A 626 -1.13 -5.36 -17.16
N ILE A 627 -0.87 -4.47 -16.21
CA ILE A 627 -1.76 -3.38 -15.83
C ILE A 627 -1.27 -2.11 -16.50
N GLU A 628 -2.11 -1.48 -17.33
CA GLU A 628 -1.78 -0.19 -17.94
C GLU A 628 -2.15 0.97 -17.03
N LYS A 629 -3.32 0.86 -16.38
CA LYS A 629 -3.87 1.96 -15.61
C LYS A 629 -4.71 1.48 -14.44
N GLU A 630 -4.62 2.24 -13.37
CA GLU A 630 -5.41 2.14 -12.15
C GLU A 630 -6.32 3.36 -12.03
N PHE A 631 -7.52 3.14 -11.51
CA PHE A 631 -8.52 4.16 -11.22
C PHE A 631 -9.05 3.95 -9.79
N GLU A 632 -9.51 5.02 -9.15
CA GLU A 632 -10.27 4.93 -7.91
C GLU A 632 -11.73 4.54 -8.18
N LEU A 633 -12.45 4.08 -7.17
CA LEU A 633 -13.86 3.67 -7.26
C LEU A 633 -14.77 4.81 -7.78
N GLU A 634 -14.45 6.05 -7.41
CA GLU A 634 -15.07 7.30 -7.88
C GLU A 634 -15.01 7.44 -9.40
N ASP A 635 -13.93 6.95 -10.00
CA ASP A 635 -13.56 7.12 -11.41
C ASP A 635 -13.85 5.85 -12.25
N ALA A 636 -14.69 4.95 -11.74
CA ALA A 636 -15.04 3.70 -12.42
C ALA A 636 -15.71 3.95 -13.80
N ASP A 637 -16.40 5.07 -13.97
CA ASP A 637 -16.97 5.52 -15.25
C ASP A 637 -15.86 5.75 -16.30
N LYS A 638 -14.78 6.43 -15.91
CA LYS A 638 -13.59 6.67 -16.74
C LYS A 638 -12.86 5.36 -17.04
N ALA A 639 -12.83 4.41 -16.10
CA ALA A 639 -12.26 3.08 -16.34
C ALA A 639 -13.01 2.35 -17.47
N PHE A 640 -14.36 2.38 -17.46
CA PHE A 640 -15.17 1.82 -18.54
C PHE A 640 -15.04 2.60 -19.86
N ALA A 641 -14.99 3.93 -19.83
CA ALA A 641 -14.78 4.75 -21.02
C ALA A 641 -13.43 4.42 -21.68
N HIS A 642 -12.38 4.28 -20.86
CA HIS A 642 -11.05 3.90 -21.33
C HIS A 642 -11.07 2.49 -21.94
N LEU A 643 -11.70 1.52 -21.28
CA LEU A 643 -11.82 0.16 -21.79
C LEU A 643 -12.59 0.10 -23.12
N LYS A 644 -13.69 0.86 -23.25
CA LYS A 644 -14.49 0.96 -24.47
C LYS A 644 -13.78 1.61 -25.65
N SER A 645 -12.72 2.39 -25.41
CA SER A 645 -11.91 2.97 -26.48
C SER A 645 -11.23 1.91 -27.36
N GLY A 646 -11.08 0.67 -26.86
CA GLY A 646 -10.42 -0.43 -27.54
C GLY A 646 -8.90 -0.25 -27.68
N ARG A 647 -8.31 0.71 -26.95
CA ARG A 647 -6.87 1.04 -27.02
C ARG A 647 -6.07 0.55 -25.81
N THR A 648 -6.72 -0.12 -24.86
CA THR A 648 -6.09 -0.62 -23.65
C THR A 648 -5.00 -1.66 -23.95
N LYS A 649 -3.86 -1.51 -23.30
CA LYS A 649 -2.71 -2.42 -23.29
C LYS A 649 -2.78 -3.28 -22.03
N GLY A 650 -3.12 -4.55 -22.16
CA GLY A 650 -3.38 -5.39 -20.99
C GLY A 650 -4.67 -5.00 -20.26
N LYS A 651 -4.59 -4.69 -18.97
CA LYS A 651 -5.73 -4.57 -18.05
C LYS A 651 -5.82 -3.19 -17.40
N VAL A 652 -7.06 -2.83 -17.06
CA VAL A 652 -7.41 -1.69 -16.21
C VAL A 652 -7.89 -2.25 -14.87
N VAL A 653 -7.42 -1.68 -13.78
CA VAL A 653 -7.86 -2.03 -12.42
C VAL A 653 -8.54 -0.85 -11.76
N VAL A 654 -9.48 -1.14 -10.87
CA VAL A 654 -10.15 -0.14 -10.02
C VAL A 654 -9.87 -0.50 -8.58
N LYS A 655 -9.26 0.41 -7.83
CA LYS A 655 -9.10 0.30 -6.38
C LYS A 655 -10.45 0.60 -5.72
N VAL A 656 -10.93 -0.35 -4.92
CA VAL A 656 -12.26 -0.30 -4.28
C VAL A 656 -12.14 0.05 -2.80
N CYS A 657 -11.10 -0.45 -2.14
CA CYS A 657 -10.81 -0.17 -0.74
C CYS A 657 -10.12 1.20 -0.56
N GLU A 658 -10.36 1.85 0.59
CA GLU A 658 -9.57 3.01 1.02
C GLU A 658 -8.15 2.56 1.39
N GLU A 659 -8.06 1.53 2.24
CA GLU A 659 -6.82 0.90 2.67
C GLU A 659 -6.75 -0.55 2.18
N GLU A 660 -5.58 -0.93 1.65
CA GLU A 660 -5.36 -2.27 1.11
C GLU A 660 -5.17 -3.27 2.27
N PRO A 661 -5.96 -4.36 2.34
CA PRO A 661 -5.85 -5.30 3.43
C PRO A 661 -4.52 -6.04 3.37
N THR A 662 -3.82 -6.09 4.51
CA THR A 662 -2.60 -6.88 4.69
C THR A 662 -2.94 -8.28 5.17
N ARG A 663 -1.99 -9.21 4.97
CA ARG A 663 -2.12 -10.55 5.57
C ARG A 663 -2.00 -10.39 7.09
N PRO A 664 -2.84 -11.07 7.90
CA PRO A 664 -2.61 -11.13 9.33
C PRO A 664 -1.24 -11.78 9.60
N GLU A 665 -0.43 -11.15 10.47
CA GLU A 665 0.90 -11.62 10.89
C GLU A 665 0.88 -12.99 11.60
#